data_AF-A0A516G8X9-F1
#
_entry.id   AF-A0A516G8X9-F1
#
_cell.length_a   1.000
_cell.length_b   1.000
_cell.length_c   1.000
_cell.angle_alpha   90.00
_cell.angle_beta   90.00
_cell.angle_gamma   90.00
#
_symmetry.space_group_name_H-M   'P 1'
#
loop_
_entity.id
_entity.type
_entity.pdbx_description
1 polymer ?
#
loop_
_entity_poly.entity_id
_entity_poly.type
_entity_poly.pdbx_seq_one_letter_code
_entity_poly.pdbx_strand_id
1 'polypeptide(L)'
;MRVRSSRPLTIRRAGTSAVASAALVAAALSGVAAADTPPEHADLGDASDYGVLASPADTVYDEGVLSGSPRVPSGYFVQLSAPPVVAGGSAATVAAEQEAFLAEVAEQGADLEVSTSYQSVWNGLALSATEADLSVLAATSQVEAIFPIYTVDLPEDQTGSMQPMMGSAIGMTGVDEAHAMGITGEGLKIAIIDTGVDVDHPDFGGGGTPTDGQHSQWRTAQIQYGIDLVGDDYNADPGSAAYSPTPVPDGNPDDCNGHGTHVAGIAAGNGDPDADGVVGVAPDAAIGAYRVFGCAGSTTAEIMLAAMEQSYEDGMDVVNMSIGSAFVTWKQYPTAVAADALVDAGVVVVASIGNSGAEGLYSAGAPGVGDKVIGVASYDNTQIVVNAVTISPDDAEIGYVNATGAAPTPTEGTTVLSRLGDPGSAEARACVPITADLTGTTVLVERGAHPDHPACDASFYNKALQGQEAGAEAVIIYNNVAGLINPTVEPPTPADPPITIPVIFIQQADGVLIDGRVVAGETTLTWTDQETTIPSPTGGLISSFSSYGMTAELGLKPDIGAPGGNIRSAWPLENGGYATISGTSMASPHVAGAVALLLQEHPDLSAAQVRDVLQNSADPALWSLNVATGLLEGAFRQGAGMLDVDDAILATTSITPGKLALGEGEAGPQTVSLSVTNTADAPATYDIANNAETIAVGPPTDVPSYYYDPASMTGPTEVTVGAGETAVVELTITPPASSQRMYSGWITFTPGEGDPLRVPYAGFSGDYQSLEVLTPGTSGALPVLGQLTACDRLIGDECAWNGVWDTFADTGAGDEPVYTLVDGDVPTVLAHLEHQARSVTLTAYEVNDDGSQGAEVGVVSTQDYLPRSAAQGDFSAFVWDGTFQGEAVADGKYLLEMSVLKALGDPANPAHTETFTSEPFTIGSAVSPPSSPEVTRYVGTDRYATAARISAEYEPGVDRVYIATGRDYPDALAGAALAGAEGAPLLLVRPGSIPAATQLELNRLDAGEIIVLGGTSVVDGKVASQLRDFTDGAVTRVSGTDRYATAATISQAYDAGVDMVYVATGADFPDALAGAARAGATEAPVLLVQTDRVPAATRAALDRLDPTRVVLLGGTTAISADVAIELADYGAVSRQAGVDRYATAAAISTDYDAGVSVAFVATGLDFPDALAGAARAGHVEAPVLLVKPGQIPAVTLAELERLEAAEVVILGGTGAVSKEVEEQIAALDYTG
;
A
#
# COMPACT_ATOMS: atom_id res chain seq x y z
N MET A 1 1.29 -44.06 40.24
CA MET A 1 2.09 -44.90 41.18
C MET A 1 2.92 -45.94 40.41
N ARG A 2 4.14 -45.56 39.97
CA ARG A 2 5.27 -46.46 39.64
C ARG A 2 6.54 -45.64 39.79
N VAL A 3 7.36 -46.02 40.76
CA VAL A 3 8.67 -45.43 41.06
C VAL A 3 9.67 -45.78 39.93
N ARG A 4 10.34 -44.78 39.37
CA ARG A 4 11.58 -44.91 38.56
C ARG A 4 12.48 -43.73 38.95
N SER A 5 13.45 -43.96 39.84
CA SER A 5 14.86 -44.24 39.51
C SER A 5 15.57 -43.04 38.88
N SER A 6 15.96 -42.10 39.74
CA SER A 6 16.97 -41.08 39.45
C SER A 6 18.29 -41.73 39.01
N ARG A 7 18.73 -41.40 37.80
CA ARG A 7 20.12 -41.55 37.36
C ARG A 7 20.60 -40.18 36.87
N PRO A 8 21.71 -39.66 37.40
CA PRO A 8 22.25 -38.37 36.99
C PRO A 8 23.03 -38.55 35.69
N LEU A 9 22.74 -37.73 34.68
CA LEU A 9 23.61 -37.57 33.52
C LEU A 9 24.63 -36.49 33.86
N THR A 10 25.78 -36.94 34.30
CA THR A 10 26.99 -36.13 34.46
C THR A 10 27.72 -36.14 33.12
N ILE A 11 27.69 -35.04 32.37
CA ILE A 11 28.81 -34.69 31.48
C ILE A 11 29.78 -33.87 32.33
N ARG A 12 31.03 -34.32 32.36
CA ARG A 12 32.10 -33.80 33.22
C ARG A 12 32.37 -32.31 32.94
N ARG A 13 31.85 -31.43 33.80
CA ARG A 13 32.59 -30.20 34.19
C ARG A 13 33.30 -30.50 35.50
N ALA A 14 34.62 -30.67 35.44
CA ALA A 14 35.44 -30.83 36.64
C ALA A 14 35.48 -29.50 37.38
N GLY A 15 34.88 -29.46 38.57
CA GLY A 15 34.91 -28.28 39.43
C GLY A 15 36.26 -28.09 40.15
N THR A 16 36.64 -26.83 40.31
CA THR A 16 37.36 -26.36 41.50
C THR A 16 36.77 -25.02 41.92
N SER A 17 36.41 -24.99 43.20
CA SER A 17 35.74 -23.91 43.93
C SER A 17 36.57 -22.61 43.98
N ALA A 18 35.85 -21.49 44.06
CA ALA A 18 36.33 -20.12 44.15
C ALA A 18 37.43 -19.88 45.21
N VAL A 19 38.53 -19.24 44.79
CA VAL A 19 39.18 -18.11 45.49
C VAL A 19 39.83 -17.21 44.42
N ALA A 20 39.32 -15.98 44.34
CA ALA A 20 39.86 -14.75 43.75
C ALA A 20 41.22 -14.77 43.02
N SER A 21 41.21 -14.16 41.83
CA SER A 21 42.13 -13.12 41.32
C SER A 21 42.67 -13.43 39.92
N ALA A 22 42.19 -12.63 38.96
CA ALA A 22 42.90 -12.12 37.77
C ALA A 22 43.73 -13.08 36.88
N ALA A 23 43.51 -12.91 35.57
CA ALA A 23 44.31 -13.39 34.44
C ALA A 23 43.98 -14.78 33.88
N LEU A 24 43.00 -14.82 32.96
CA LEU A 24 43.18 -15.37 31.60
C LEU A 24 42.02 -14.97 30.66
N VAL A 25 41.67 -13.68 30.69
CA VAL A 25 41.26 -12.91 29.51
C VAL A 25 42.53 -12.21 29.03
N ALA A 26 43.37 -12.92 28.27
CA ALA A 26 44.60 -12.39 27.69
C ALA A 26 45.18 -13.36 26.65
N ALA A 27 44.53 -13.46 25.48
CA ALA A 27 45.19 -13.71 24.18
C ALA A 27 44.18 -13.67 23.00
N ALA A 28 43.32 -12.65 22.96
CA ALA A 28 42.73 -12.10 21.73
C ALA A 28 42.40 -10.60 21.91
N LEU A 29 43.06 -9.96 22.88
CA LEU A 29 43.03 -8.52 23.15
C LEU A 29 44.46 -8.03 23.01
N SER A 30 44.89 -7.84 21.78
CA SER A 30 45.97 -6.92 21.47
C SER A 30 45.40 -5.91 20.49
N GLY A 31 44.76 -4.88 21.04
CA GLY A 31 44.29 -3.72 20.29
C GLY A 31 42.78 -3.48 20.23
N VAL A 32 41.96 -3.96 21.15
CA VAL A 32 40.64 -3.33 21.38
C VAL A 32 40.84 -2.38 22.55
N ALA A 33 40.73 -1.08 22.28
CA ALA A 33 40.68 -0.07 23.33
C ALA A 33 39.59 -0.49 24.33
N ALA A 34 39.85 -0.35 25.63
CA ALA A 34 38.77 -0.42 26.61
C ALA A 34 37.68 0.54 26.14
N ALA A 35 36.46 0.06 25.92
CA ALA A 35 35.32 0.94 25.70
C ALA A 35 35.25 1.83 26.95
N ASP A 36 35.53 3.12 26.78
CA ASP A 36 35.28 4.10 27.81
C ASP A 36 33.76 4.06 28.06
N THR A 37 33.34 3.74 29.28
CA THR A 37 31.93 3.88 29.68
C THR A 37 31.48 5.29 29.30
N PRO A 38 30.35 5.46 28.58
CA PRO A 38 29.89 6.78 28.18
C PRO A 38 29.81 7.72 29.38
N PRO A 39 30.24 8.98 29.25
CA PRO A 39 30.10 9.96 30.33
C PRO A 39 28.61 10.13 30.71
N GLU A 40 28.36 10.54 31.96
CA GLU A 40 27.02 10.85 32.46
C GLU A 40 26.36 11.89 31.54
N HIS A 41 25.34 11.46 30.79
CA HIS A 41 24.70 12.18 29.68
C HIS A 41 25.64 12.46 28.49
N ALA A 42 25.59 11.60 27.47
CA ALA A 42 26.44 11.72 26.28
C ALA A 42 25.61 11.85 25.00
N ASP A 43 26.06 12.73 24.10
CA ASP A 43 25.62 12.76 22.70
C ASP A 43 26.39 11.68 21.93
N LEU A 44 25.66 10.80 21.26
CA LEU A 44 26.20 9.67 20.51
C LEU A 44 26.23 9.93 19.00
N GLY A 45 25.72 11.07 18.53
CA GLY A 45 25.63 11.43 17.10
C GLY A 45 24.26 11.14 16.48
N ASP A 46 24.13 11.44 15.20
CA ASP A 46 22.87 11.36 14.45
C ASP A 46 22.82 10.10 13.57
N ALA A 47 21.63 9.72 13.09
CA ALA A 47 21.40 8.64 12.10
C ALA A 47 22.44 8.61 10.97
N SER A 48 22.76 9.77 10.40
CA SER A 48 23.72 9.89 9.29
C SER A 48 25.15 9.49 9.67
N ASP A 49 25.57 9.65 10.92
CA ASP A 49 26.90 9.25 11.38
C ASP A 49 27.10 7.73 11.35
N TYR A 50 25.99 6.99 11.41
CA TYR A 50 25.94 5.53 11.37
C TYR A 50 25.53 4.99 10.00
N GLY A 51 25.44 5.86 8.98
CA GLY A 51 25.07 5.47 7.61
C GLY A 51 23.59 5.24 7.39
N VAL A 52 22.73 5.66 8.33
CA VAL A 52 21.27 5.70 8.14
C VAL A 52 20.93 7.04 7.50
N LEU A 53 20.37 7.00 6.30
CA LEU A 53 20.00 8.19 5.53
C LEU A 53 18.49 8.35 5.55
N ALA A 54 18.01 9.60 5.51
CA ALA A 54 16.59 9.89 5.29
C ALA A 54 16.13 9.24 3.98
N SER A 55 14.95 8.64 3.99
CA SER A 55 14.31 8.18 2.76
C SER A 55 14.11 9.36 1.81
N PRO A 56 14.33 9.16 0.49
CA PRO A 56 13.94 10.17 -0.48
C PRO A 56 12.43 10.40 -0.36
N ALA A 57 11.99 11.66 -0.44
CA ALA A 57 10.57 11.94 -0.53
C ALA A 57 10.02 11.41 -1.86
N ASP A 58 8.85 10.79 -1.84
CA ASP A 58 8.12 10.44 -3.06
C ASP A 58 7.54 11.69 -3.73
N THR A 59 7.36 12.73 -2.91
CA THR A 59 6.89 14.04 -3.35
C THR A 59 8.04 14.87 -3.94
N VAL A 60 7.86 15.33 -5.18
CA VAL A 60 8.81 16.25 -5.85
C VAL A 60 8.27 17.67 -5.85
N TYR A 61 9.12 18.62 -5.44
CA TYR A 61 8.88 20.05 -5.58
C TYR A 61 9.77 20.63 -6.68
N ASP A 62 9.16 21.17 -7.74
CA ASP A 62 9.88 21.89 -8.82
C ASP A 62 9.09 23.14 -9.25
N GLU A 63 9.79 24.27 -9.37
CA GLU A 63 9.25 25.58 -9.81
C GLU A 63 7.91 26.06 -9.16
N GLY A 64 7.60 25.68 -7.92
CA GLY A 64 6.36 26.07 -7.23
C GLY A 64 5.24 25.03 -7.31
N VAL A 65 5.53 23.87 -7.90
CA VAL A 65 4.60 22.76 -8.10
C VAL A 65 4.97 21.61 -7.16
N LEU A 66 4.00 21.07 -6.43
CA LEU A 66 4.11 19.86 -5.62
C LEU A 66 3.46 18.69 -6.36
N SER A 67 4.09 17.52 -6.39
CA SER A 67 3.53 16.32 -7.04
C SER A 67 3.50 15.12 -6.10
N GLY A 68 2.40 14.37 -6.10
CA GLY A 68 2.16 13.21 -5.24
C GLY A 68 1.32 13.53 -3.99
N SER A 69 0.46 12.59 -3.57
CA SER A 69 -0.27 12.66 -2.29
C SER A 69 -0.52 11.24 -1.79
N PRO A 70 -0.13 10.88 -0.55
CA PRO A 70 -0.34 9.56 0.00
C PRO A 70 -1.70 9.49 0.72
N ARG A 71 -2.80 9.18 0.02
CA ARG A 71 -4.04 8.69 0.65
C ARG A 71 -4.96 7.94 -0.32
N VAL A 72 -5.83 7.09 0.22
CA VAL A 72 -6.96 6.46 -0.48
C VAL A 72 -8.13 7.43 -0.45
N PRO A 73 -8.65 7.86 -1.61
CA PRO A 73 -9.75 8.80 -1.63
C PRO A 73 -11.07 8.29 -1.08
N SER A 74 -11.79 9.18 -0.38
CA SER A 74 -13.21 9.04 -0.04
C SER A 74 -13.62 7.79 0.75
N GLY A 75 -12.66 7.05 1.33
CA GLY A 75 -12.92 5.83 2.12
C GLY A 75 -12.75 6.07 3.62
N TYR A 76 -13.80 5.82 4.41
CA TYR A 76 -13.79 6.10 5.84
C TYR A 76 -14.37 4.95 6.68
N PHE A 77 -13.78 4.76 7.85
CA PHE A 77 -14.38 4.02 8.95
C PHE A 77 -15.17 4.97 9.85
N VAL A 78 -16.40 4.59 10.18
CA VAL A 78 -17.25 5.29 11.16
C VAL A 78 -17.45 4.39 12.36
N GLN A 79 -16.91 4.78 13.51
CA GLN A 79 -17.08 4.06 14.78
C GLN A 79 -18.35 4.52 15.49
N LEU A 80 -19.13 3.54 15.99
CA LEU A 80 -20.35 3.78 16.74
C LEU A 80 -20.22 3.36 18.21
N SER A 81 -21.08 3.94 19.05
CA SER A 81 -20.89 3.97 20.51
C SER A 81 -21.22 2.66 21.26
N ALA A 82 -22.06 1.78 20.71
CA ALA A 82 -22.40 0.53 21.39
C ALA A 82 -21.19 -0.42 21.45
N PRO A 83 -21.02 -1.17 22.55
CA PRO A 83 -19.93 -2.14 22.64
C PRO A 83 -20.12 -3.26 21.61
N PRO A 84 -19.05 -3.71 20.93
CA PRO A 84 -19.11 -4.86 20.01
C PRO A 84 -19.45 -6.15 20.76
N VAL A 85 -19.83 -7.20 20.01
CA VAL A 85 -20.32 -8.47 20.59
C VAL A 85 -19.30 -9.09 21.55
N VAL A 86 -18.02 -9.11 21.17
CA VAL A 86 -16.96 -9.69 22.02
C VAL A 86 -16.72 -8.89 23.30
N ALA A 87 -17.05 -7.59 23.31
CA ALA A 87 -16.95 -6.71 24.47
C ALA A 87 -18.22 -6.71 25.34
N GLY A 88 -19.10 -7.71 25.17
CA GLY A 88 -20.33 -7.85 25.95
C GLY A 88 -21.56 -7.14 25.37
N GLY A 89 -21.46 -6.60 24.16
CA GLY A 89 -22.60 -6.12 23.37
C GLY A 89 -23.50 -7.27 22.89
N SER A 90 -24.55 -6.92 22.15
CA SER A 90 -25.38 -7.91 21.46
C SER A 90 -25.51 -7.52 19.99
N ALA A 91 -25.44 -8.50 19.08
CA ALA A 91 -25.56 -8.26 17.64
C ALA A 91 -26.87 -7.49 17.30
N ALA A 92 -27.95 -7.75 18.04
CA ALA A 92 -29.21 -7.02 17.87
C ALA A 92 -29.12 -5.55 18.31
N THR A 93 -28.31 -5.22 19.32
CA THR A 93 -28.09 -3.82 19.75
C THR A 93 -27.20 -3.09 18.77
N VAL A 94 -26.11 -3.72 18.34
CA VAL A 94 -25.18 -3.17 17.35
C VAL A 94 -25.89 -2.90 16.03
N ALA A 95 -26.61 -3.89 15.48
CA ALA A 95 -27.36 -3.72 14.24
C ALA A 95 -28.45 -2.64 14.34
N ALA A 96 -29.11 -2.52 15.50
CA ALA A 96 -30.12 -1.47 15.70
C ALA A 96 -29.51 -0.06 15.80
N GLU A 97 -28.31 0.09 16.35
CA GLU A 97 -27.57 1.36 16.35
C GLU A 97 -27.13 1.71 14.92
N GLN A 98 -26.55 0.76 14.19
CA GLN A 98 -26.14 0.97 12.79
C GLN A 98 -27.33 1.35 11.88
N GLU A 99 -28.46 0.67 12.00
CA GLU A 99 -29.67 1.01 11.24
C GLU A 99 -30.22 2.40 11.63
N ALA A 100 -30.18 2.76 12.91
CA ALA A 100 -30.61 4.07 13.37
C ALA A 100 -29.68 5.20 12.89
N PHE A 101 -28.37 4.97 12.91
CA PHE A 101 -27.36 5.88 12.36
C PHE A 101 -27.59 6.11 10.87
N LEU A 102 -27.68 5.04 10.06
CA LEU A 102 -27.89 5.15 8.61
C LEU A 102 -29.20 5.87 8.26
N ALA A 103 -30.26 5.65 9.03
CA ALA A 103 -31.51 6.38 8.85
C ALA A 103 -31.38 7.87 9.19
N GLU A 104 -30.67 8.22 10.27
CA GLU A 104 -30.46 9.61 10.73
C GLU A 104 -29.64 10.44 9.73
N VAL A 105 -28.60 9.85 9.13
CA VAL A 105 -27.74 10.54 8.15
C VAL A 105 -28.40 10.64 6.77
N ALA A 106 -29.17 9.63 6.36
CA ALA A 106 -29.98 9.69 5.14
C ALA A 106 -31.10 10.76 5.22
N GLU A 107 -31.69 10.97 6.41
CA GLU A 107 -32.65 12.07 6.63
C GLU A 107 -31.99 13.46 6.49
N GLN A 108 -30.68 13.55 6.72
CA GLN A 108 -29.88 14.78 6.57
C GLN A 108 -29.31 14.96 5.16
N GLY A 109 -29.60 14.02 4.24
CA GLY A 109 -29.22 14.13 2.83
C GLY A 109 -27.83 13.59 2.49
N ALA A 110 -27.16 12.90 3.41
CA ALA A 110 -25.86 12.28 3.13
C ALA A 110 -26.03 11.06 2.19
N ASP A 111 -25.17 10.98 1.16
CA ASP A 111 -25.14 9.85 0.22
C ASP A 111 -23.97 8.93 0.54
N LEU A 112 -24.26 7.83 1.24
CA LEU A 112 -23.25 6.92 1.77
C LEU A 112 -23.30 5.57 1.04
N GLU A 113 -22.15 5.12 0.54
CA GLU A 113 -21.99 3.75 0.03
C GLU A 113 -21.32 2.88 1.09
N VAL A 114 -22.11 2.12 1.85
CA VAL A 114 -21.57 1.19 2.86
C VAL A 114 -20.99 -0.04 2.18
N SER A 115 -19.69 -0.25 2.31
CA SER A 115 -18.98 -1.41 1.78
C SER A 115 -19.08 -2.61 2.73
N THR A 116 -18.79 -2.40 4.02
CA THR A 116 -18.79 -3.46 5.04
C THR A 116 -19.34 -2.96 6.39
N SER A 117 -20.07 -3.82 7.10
CA SER A 117 -20.56 -3.56 8.46
C SER A 117 -19.97 -4.57 9.45
N TYR A 118 -19.40 -4.08 10.55
CA TYR A 118 -18.73 -4.89 11.57
C TYR A 118 -19.54 -4.93 12.85
N GLN A 119 -19.53 -6.07 13.55
CA GLN A 119 -20.33 -6.23 14.77
C GLN A 119 -19.61 -7.02 15.86
N SER A 120 -18.79 -7.99 15.47
CA SER A 120 -18.22 -8.98 16.37
C SER A 120 -17.11 -8.36 17.20
N VAL A 121 -16.05 -7.89 16.54
CA VAL A 121 -14.82 -7.39 17.18
C VAL A 121 -14.74 -5.87 17.23
N TRP A 122 -15.49 -5.19 16.36
CA TRP A 122 -15.60 -3.73 16.29
C TRP A 122 -17.04 -3.36 15.93
N ASN A 123 -17.53 -2.22 16.44
CA ASN A 123 -18.84 -1.69 16.08
C ASN A 123 -18.65 -0.46 15.19
N GLY A 124 -18.89 -0.65 13.90
CA GLY A 124 -18.80 0.44 12.94
C GLY A 124 -18.98 -0.02 11.51
N LEU A 125 -18.81 0.94 10.60
CA LEU A 125 -19.05 0.78 9.17
C LEU A 125 -17.79 1.21 8.41
N ALA A 126 -17.43 0.46 7.38
CA ALA A 126 -16.58 0.96 6.30
C ALA A 126 -17.51 1.44 5.18
N LEU A 127 -17.25 2.65 4.68
CA LEU A 127 -18.09 3.29 3.68
C LEU A 127 -17.30 4.26 2.83
N SER A 128 -17.85 4.57 1.65
CA SER A 128 -17.46 5.74 0.88
C SER A 128 -18.38 6.91 1.19
N ALA A 129 -17.80 8.11 1.34
CA ALA A 129 -18.50 9.36 1.64
C ALA A 129 -17.79 10.54 0.96
N THR A 130 -18.53 11.59 0.62
CA THR A 130 -17.95 12.88 0.21
C THR A 130 -17.42 13.65 1.43
N GLU A 131 -16.57 14.66 1.22
CA GLU A 131 -16.13 15.54 2.32
C GLU A 131 -17.32 16.30 2.95
N ALA A 132 -18.31 16.74 2.16
CA ALA A 132 -19.58 17.28 2.65
C ALA A 132 -20.26 16.36 3.68
N ASP A 133 -20.31 15.06 3.40
CA ASP A 133 -20.96 14.07 4.25
C ASP A 133 -20.24 13.91 5.58
N LEU A 134 -18.91 14.03 5.64
CA LEU A 134 -18.15 13.89 6.89
C LEU A 134 -18.65 14.85 7.98
N SER A 135 -19.04 16.07 7.60
CA SER A 135 -19.60 17.05 8.53
C SER A 135 -20.95 16.60 9.12
N VAL A 136 -21.77 15.90 8.32
CA VAL A 136 -23.05 15.31 8.72
C VAL A 136 -22.82 14.11 9.64
N LEU A 137 -21.86 13.25 9.29
CA LEU A 137 -21.48 12.08 10.10
C LEU A 137 -21.00 12.52 11.48
N ALA A 138 -20.05 13.47 11.54
CA ALA A 138 -19.47 13.96 12.80
C ALA A 138 -20.50 14.67 13.71
N ALA A 139 -21.56 15.25 13.14
CA ALA A 139 -22.64 15.89 13.90
C ALA A 139 -23.59 14.88 14.57
N THR A 140 -23.53 13.61 14.20
CA THR A 140 -24.43 12.56 14.69
C THR A 140 -23.97 12.05 16.06
N SER A 141 -24.87 12.09 17.05
CA SER A 141 -24.53 11.76 18.45
C SER A 141 -24.09 10.31 18.72
N GLN A 142 -24.27 9.42 17.75
CA GLN A 142 -23.91 8.00 17.80
C GLN A 142 -22.47 7.76 17.32
N VAL A 143 -21.88 8.71 16.59
CA VAL A 143 -20.52 8.60 16.03
C VAL A 143 -19.51 8.96 17.11
N GLU A 144 -18.57 8.05 17.35
CA GLU A 144 -17.48 8.24 18.30
C GLU A 144 -16.24 8.83 17.61
N ALA A 145 -15.92 8.34 16.41
CA ALA A 145 -14.77 8.78 15.63
C ALA A 145 -14.94 8.41 14.15
N ILE A 146 -14.28 9.18 13.29
CA ILE A 146 -14.18 8.93 11.84
C ILE A 146 -12.70 8.78 11.51
N PHE A 147 -12.35 7.72 10.80
CA PHE A 147 -10.97 7.42 10.42
C PHE A 147 -10.86 7.24 8.90
N PRO A 148 -9.79 7.73 8.27
CA PRO A 148 -9.49 7.35 6.88
C PRO A 148 -9.15 5.85 6.78
N ILE A 149 -9.58 5.22 5.68
CA ILE A 149 -9.17 3.86 5.32
C ILE A 149 -7.82 3.95 4.60
N TYR A 150 -6.79 3.28 5.13
CA TYR A 150 -5.49 3.20 4.48
C TYR A 150 -5.37 1.94 3.61
N THR A 151 -4.75 2.09 2.44
CA THR A 151 -4.21 0.98 1.66
C THR A 151 -3.01 0.38 2.39
N VAL A 152 -2.81 -0.91 2.19
CA VAL A 152 -1.65 -1.65 2.68
C VAL A 152 -1.07 -2.40 1.50
N ASP A 153 0.13 -2.00 1.09
CA ASP A 153 0.82 -2.65 -0.01
C ASP A 153 1.23 -4.08 0.36
N LEU A 154 1.34 -4.92 -0.67
CA LEU A 154 1.97 -6.22 -0.49
C LEU A 154 3.38 -6.03 0.12
N PRO A 155 3.74 -6.81 1.15
CA PRO A 155 5.07 -6.71 1.74
C PRO A 155 6.17 -6.87 0.68
N GLU A 156 7.16 -5.96 0.66
CA GLU A 156 8.28 -6.07 -0.26
C GLU A 156 9.13 -7.31 0.05
N ASP A 157 9.34 -8.16 -0.95
CA ASP A 157 10.28 -9.27 -0.87
C ASP A 157 11.71 -8.73 -0.84
N GLN A 158 12.29 -8.56 0.34
CA GLN A 158 13.72 -8.34 0.48
C GLN A 158 14.47 -9.65 0.25
N THR A 159 14.55 -10.06 -1.02
CA THR A 159 15.28 -11.27 -1.43
C THR A 159 16.77 -11.04 -1.26
N GLY A 160 17.36 -11.65 -0.25
CA GLY A 160 18.80 -11.69 -0.08
C GLY A 160 19.45 -12.70 -1.03
N SER A 161 20.67 -12.42 -1.50
CA SER A 161 21.56 -13.44 -2.10
C SER A 161 22.13 -14.41 -1.05
N MET A 162 21.77 -14.22 0.20
CA MET A 162 22.12 -15.01 1.38
C MET A 162 20.86 -15.78 1.80
N GLN A 163 21.01 -17.07 2.13
CA GLN A 163 19.93 -18.04 2.44
C GLN A 163 20.05 -18.55 3.91
N PRO A 164 19.90 -17.72 4.94
CA PRO A 164 19.68 -18.13 6.35
C PRO A 164 18.89 -19.42 6.59
N MET A 165 19.25 -20.13 7.66
CA MET A 165 18.56 -21.36 8.03
C MET A 165 17.42 -21.09 9.02
N MET A 166 16.25 -21.72 8.82
CA MET A 166 15.19 -21.73 9.86
C MET A 166 15.67 -22.41 11.15
N GLY A 167 16.51 -23.44 11.05
CA GLY A 167 17.04 -24.14 12.22
C GLY A 167 17.87 -23.26 13.16
N SER A 168 18.57 -22.23 12.65
CA SER A 168 19.26 -21.28 13.52
C SER A 168 18.32 -20.29 14.20
N ALA A 169 17.21 -19.92 13.54
CA ALA A 169 16.18 -19.07 14.14
C ALA A 169 15.44 -19.78 15.29
N ILE A 170 15.13 -21.07 15.13
CA ILE A 170 14.60 -21.94 16.19
C ILE A 170 15.55 -21.98 17.40
N GLY A 171 16.84 -22.21 17.17
CA GLY A 171 17.83 -22.27 18.25
C GLY A 171 18.14 -20.92 18.91
N MET A 172 17.87 -19.79 18.24
CA MET A 172 18.02 -18.45 18.83
C MET A 172 16.99 -18.15 19.93
N THR A 173 15.87 -18.87 19.92
CA THR A 173 14.70 -18.58 20.76
C THR A 173 14.36 -19.74 21.70
N GLY A 174 15.17 -20.81 21.75
CA GLY A 174 14.93 -21.96 22.62
C GLY A 174 13.81 -22.90 22.17
N VAL A 175 13.31 -22.73 20.94
CA VAL A 175 12.23 -23.56 20.39
C VAL A 175 12.67 -25.02 20.21
N ASP A 176 13.95 -25.28 19.93
CA ASP A 176 14.51 -26.62 19.84
C ASP A 176 14.44 -27.38 21.17
N GLU A 177 14.64 -26.68 22.30
CA GLU A 177 14.46 -27.25 23.63
C GLU A 177 12.98 -27.52 23.93
N ALA A 178 12.06 -26.64 23.53
CA ALA A 178 10.62 -26.89 23.63
C ALA A 178 10.20 -28.14 22.83
N HIS A 179 10.68 -28.29 21.59
CA HIS A 179 10.45 -29.50 20.78
C HIS A 179 11.05 -30.75 21.44
N ALA A 180 12.23 -30.64 22.05
CA ALA A 180 12.84 -31.75 22.78
C ALA A 180 12.03 -32.18 24.02
N MET A 181 11.24 -31.28 24.59
CA MET A 181 10.26 -31.54 25.65
C MET A 181 8.94 -32.16 25.14
N GLY A 182 8.74 -32.20 23.82
CA GLY A 182 7.51 -32.71 23.18
C GLY A 182 6.39 -31.67 23.11
N ILE A 183 6.74 -30.39 23.19
CA ILE A 183 5.83 -29.25 23.06
C ILE A 183 5.97 -28.77 21.61
N THR A 184 4.93 -28.94 20.79
CA THR A 184 4.97 -28.77 19.33
C THR A 184 3.77 -28.00 18.77
N GLY A 185 2.89 -27.49 19.62
CA GLY A 185 1.65 -26.79 19.26
C GLY A 185 0.45 -27.72 19.10
N GLU A 186 0.55 -29.00 19.49
CA GLU A 186 -0.53 -29.97 19.34
C GLU A 186 -1.82 -29.50 20.03
N GLY A 187 -2.90 -29.42 19.25
CA GLY A 187 -4.24 -29.06 19.75
C GLY A 187 -4.56 -27.56 19.70
N LEU A 188 -3.62 -26.72 19.26
CA LEU A 188 -3.80 -25.28 19.08
C LEU A 188 -4.06 -24.95 17.60
N LYS A 189 -4.69 -23.80 17.35
CA LYS A 189 -4.96 -23.27 16.01
C LYS A 189 -4.35 -21.88 15.84
N ILE A 190 -3.65 -21.69 14.73
CA ILE A 190 -3.04 -20.41 14.35
C ILE A 190 -3.69 -19.89 13.07
N ALA A 191 -4.27 -18.69 13.13
CA ALA A 191 -4.74 -17.95 11.98
C ALA A 191 -3.58 -17.23 11.30
N ILE A 192 -3.49 -17.34 9.98
CA ILE A 192 -2.58 -16.60 9.12
C ILE A 192 -3.45 -15.67 8.27
N ILE A 193 -3.51 -14.39 8.64
CA ILE A 193 -4.18 -13.35 7.85
C ILE A 193 -3.11 -12.69 6.95
N ASP A 194 -3.09 -13.05 5.68
CA ASP A 194 -1.97 -12.75 4.76
C ASP A 194 -2.38 -12.93 3.28
N THR A 195 -1.44 -13.18 2.36
CA THR A 195 -1.70 -13.44 0.92
C THR A 195 -2.32 -14.80 0.61
N GLY A 196 -2.55 -15.64 1.62
CA GLY A 196 -3.01 -17.02 1.48
C GLY A 196 -2.00 -18.03 2.03
N VAL A 197 -2.27 -19.32 1.84
CA VAL A 197 -1.27 -20.39 2.09
C VAL A 197 -1.36 -21.42 0.97
N ASP A 198 -0.23 -21.76 0.34
CA ASP A 198 -0.15 -22.82 -0.68
C ASP A 198 -0.63 -24.15 -0.09
N VAL A 199 -1.79 -24.60 -0.56
CA VAL A 199 -2.45 -25.81 -0.04
C VAL A 199 -1.88 -27.11 -0.63
N ASP A 200 -1.11 -27.01 -1.71
CA ASP A 200 -0.42 -28.12 -2.34
C ASP A 200 0.95 -28.41 -1.70
N HIS A 201 1.49 -27.47 -0.93
CA HIS A 201 2.81 -27.57 -0.31
C HIS A 201 2.91 -28.76 0.68
N PRO A 202 3.95 -29.62 0.58
CA PRO A 202 4.07 -30.82 1.40
C PRO A 202 4.27 -30.50 2.89
N ASP A 203 4.91 -29.38 3.22
CA ASP A 203 5.12 -28.95 4.62
C ASP A 203 3.81 -28.62 5.33
N PHE A 204 2.70 -28.44 4.60
CA PHE A 204 1.35 -28.24 5.15
C PHE A 204 0.44 -29.44 4.92
N GLY A 205 0.99 -30.60 4.59
CA GLY A 205 0.24 -31.83 4.32
C GLY A 205 -0.41 -31.87 2.93
N GLY A 206 0.02 -31.01 2.01
CA GLY A 206 -0.39 -30.99 0.61
C GLY A 206 0.23 -32.12 -0.24
N GLY A 207 -0.17 -32.19 -1.51
CA GLY A 207 0.22 -33.26 -2.43
C GLY A 207 1.65 -33.18 -2.98
N GLY A 208 2.35 -32.07 -2.79
CA GLY A 208 3.69 -31.82 -3.31
C GLY A 208 3.75 -31.65 -4.83
N THR A 209 2.61 -31.37 -5.47
CA THR A 209 2.53 -31.13 -6.92
C THR A 209 1.82 -29.80 -7.13
N PRO A 210 2.47 -28.79 -7.72
CA PRO A 210 1.83 -27.51 -8.01
C PRO A 210 0.62 -27.68 -8.93
N THR A 211 -0.43 -26.89 -8.70
CA THR A 211 -1.68 -26.92 -9.48
C THR A 211 -2.00 -25.55 -10.07
N ASP A 212 -3.17 -25.39 -10.70
CA ASP A 212 -3.59 -24.12 -11.32
C ASP A 212 -4.37 -23.22 -10.34
N GLY A 213 -4.24 -23.46 -9.04
CA GLY A 213 -4.84 -22.63 -7.99
C GLY A 213 -6.35 -22.80 -7.83
N GLN A 214 -6.99 -23.83 -8.41
CA GLN A 214 -8.43 -24.08 -8.24
C GLN A 214 -8.73 -25.37 -7.49
N HIS A 215 -8.98 -25.24 -6.18
CA HIS A 215 -9.22 -26.36 -5.29
C HIS A 215 -10.65 -26.42 -4.78
N SER A 216 -11.44 -27.36 -5.31
CA SER A 216 -12.74 -27.72 -4.70
C SER A 216 -12.60 -28.42 -3.33
N GLN A 217 -11.39 -28.90 -2.99
CA GLN A 217 -11.00 -29.51 -1.72
C GLN A 217 -9.58 -29.09 -1.34
N TRP A 218 -9.44 -27.88 -0.82
CA TRP A 218 -8.16 -27.28 -0.41
C TRP A 218 -7.71 -27.68 1.01
N ARG A 219 -8.62 -28.20 1.85
CA ARG A 219 -8.26 -28.58 3.24
C ARG A 219 -7.30 -29.76 3.27
N THR A 220 -6.23 -29.61 4.04
CA THR A 220 -5.24 -30.66 4.29
C THR A 220 -5.38 -31.20 5.72
N ALA A 221 -4.44 -32.04 6.15
CA ALA A 221 -4.37 -32.46 7.55
C ALA A 221 -4.05 -31.29 8.51
N GLN A 222 -3.34 -30.27 8.00
CA GLN A 222 -2.85 -29.15 8.79
C GLN A 222 -3.61 -27.85 8.49
N ILE A 223 -3.86 -27.52 7.22
CA ILE A 223 -4.68 -26.38 6.80
C ILE A 223 -6.15 -26.82 6.90
N GLN A 224 -6.80 -26.41 7.99
CA GLN A 224 -8.14 -26.88 8.34
C GLN A 224 -9.22 -25.81 8.20
N TYR A 225 -8.85 -24.52 8.17
CA TYR A 225 -9.74 -23.37 8.13
C TYR A 225 -9.22 -22.35 7.11
N GLY A 226 -10.06 -21.42 6.68
CA GLY A 226 -9.66 -20.41 5.70
C GLY A 226 -10.72 -20.02 4.67
N ILE A 227 -10.44 -18.88 4.04
CA ILE A 227 -11.27 -18.22 3.02
C ILE A 227 -10.38 -17.26 2.20
N ASP A 228 -10.74 -17.01 0.95
CA ASP A 228 -10.26 -15.85 0.17
C ASP A 228 -11.30 -14.74 0.24
N LEU A 229 -10.92 -13.60 0.81
CA LEU A 229 -11.81 -12.45 1.00
C LEU A 229 -11.84 -11.52 -0.22
N VAL A 230 -10.98 -11.71 -1.21
CA VAL A 230 -10.74 -10.68 -2.24
C VAL A 230 -10.65 -11.18 -3.67
N GLY A 231 -10.18 -12.41 -3.92
CA GLY A 231 -9.97 -12.92 -5.27
C GLY A 231 -8.67 -12.43 -5.93
N ASP A 232 -8.27 -13.10 -7.02
CA ASP A 232 -6.95 -12.95 -7.65
C ASP A 232 -6.65 -11.55 -8.23
N ASP A 233 -7.65 -10.88 -8.79
CA ASP A 233 -7.49 -9.60 -9.49
C ASP A 233 -7.58 -8.39 -8.55
N TYR A 234 -7.80 -8.60 -7.24
CA TYR A 234 -8.00 -7.52 -6.29
C TYR A 234 -6.77 -6.65 -6.10
N ASN A 235 -6.96 -5.34 -6.19
CA ASN A 235 -5.93 -4.36 -5.96
C ASN A 235 -6.54 -3.03 -5.51
N ALA A 236 -6.27 -2.67 -4.26
CA ALA A 236 -6.82 -1.48 -3.63
C ALA A 236 -6.07 -0.19 -3.95
N ASP A 237 -4.92 -0.24 -4.63
CA ASP A 237 -4.08 0.93 -4.88
C ASP A 237 -4.64 1.78 -6.03
N PRO A 238 -5.21 2.97 -5.75
CA PRO A 238 -5.72 3.84 -6.79
C PRO A 238 -4.60 4.47 -7.65
N GLY A 239 -3.34 4.38 -7.23
CA GLY A 239 -2.16 4.71 -8.02
C GLY A 239 -1.77 3.65 -9.05
N SER A 240 -2.45 2.50 -9.04
CA SER A 240 -2.12 1.40 -9.95
C SER A 240 -2.92 1.45 -11.25
N ALA A 241 -2.25 1.12 -12.35
CA ALA A 241 -2.92 0.79 -13.62
C ALA A 241 -3.77 -0.49 -13.53
N ALA A 242 -3.51 -1.34 -12.53
CA ALA A 242 -4.25 -2.55 -12.24
C ALA A 242 -5.27 -2.36 -11.10
N TYR A 243 -5.64 -1.12 -10.76
CA TYR A 243 -6.62 -0.82 -9.71
C TYR A 243 -7.94 -1.56 -9.96
N SER A 244 -8.33 -2.37 -8.98
CA SER A 244 -9.54 -3.19 -8.97
C SER A 244 -9.97 -3.37 -7.51
N PRO A 245 -10.57 -2.33 -6.91
CA PRO A 245 -10.83 -2.26 -5.46
C PRO A 245 -12.07 -3.05 -5.03
N THR A 246 -12.76 -3.72 -5.95
CA THR A 246 -13.95 -4.52 -5.63
C THR A 246 -13.54 -5.96 -5.33
N PRO A 247 -13.70 -6.43 -4.08
CA PRO A 247 -13.36 -7.81 -3.73
C PRO A 247 -14.32 -8.81 -4.38
N VAL A 248 -13.79 -9.97 -4.78
CA VAL A 248 -14.54 -11.13 -5.30
C VAL A 248 -14.20 -12.35 -4.44
N PRO A 249 -14.78 -12.46 -3.22
CA PRO A 249 -14.44 -13.52 -2.28
C PRO A 249 -14.79 -14.92 -2.80
N ASP A 250 -13.97 -15.90 -2.45
CA ASP A 250 -14.29 -17.31 -2.64
C ASP A 250 -13.73 -18.22 -1.51
N GLY A 251 -14.02 -19.51 -1.62
CA GLY A 251 -13.69 -20.46 -0.56
C GLY A 251 -12.25 -20.95 -0.56
N ASN A 252 -11.40 -20.59 -1.51
CA ASN A 252 -10.08 -21.17 -1.74
C ASN A 252 -8.95 -20.22 -1.31
N PRO A 253 -8.34 -20.41 -0.13
CA PRO A 253 -7.32 -19.50 0.41
C PRO A 253 -5.91 -19.74 -0.16
N ASP A 254 -5.82 -20.36 -1.35
CA ASP A 254 -4.54 -20.73 -1.95
C ASP A 254 -3.71 -19.49 -2.29
N ASP A 255 -2.40 -19.60 -2.08
CA ASP A 255 -1.47 -18.47 -2.20
C ASP A 255 -0.81 -18.44 -3.57
N CYS A 256 -1.09 -17.38 -4.33
CA CYS A 256 -0.43 -17.12 -5.60
C CYS A 256 0.70 -16.09 -5.51
N ASN A 257 0.91 -15.48 -4.36
CA ASN A 257 1.97 -14.48 -4.13
C ASN A 257 3.19 -15.13 -3.46
N GLY A 258 2.98 -15.68 -2.27
CA GLY A 258 3.95 -16.47 -1.52
C GLY A 258 4.27 -15.99 -0.11
N HIS A 259 4.03 -14.70 0.21
CA HIS A 259 4.33 -14.15 1.52
C HIS A 259 3.59 -14.90 2.65
N GLY A 260 2.29 -15.15 2.50
CA GLY A 260 1.48 -15.89 3.47
C GLY A 260 1.91 -17.35 3.65
N THR A 261 2.29 -18.02 2.57
CA THR A 261 2.91 -19.37 2.62
C THR A 261 4.20 -19.38 3.43
N HIS A 262 5.03 -18.34 3.24
CA HIS A 262 6.27 -18.17 3.99
C HIS A 262 6.02 -17.96 5.48
N VAL A 263 5.07 -17.10 5.82
CA VAL A 263 4.62 -16.83 7.18
C VAL A 263 4.07 -18.09 7.85
N ALA A 264 3.21 -18.84 7.16
CA ALA A 264 2.65 -20.11 7.65
C ALA A 264 3.75 -21.16 7.92
N GLY A 265 4.77 -21.24 7.06
CA GLY A 265 5.89 -22.16 7.22
C GLY A 265 6.72 -21.87 8.48
N ILE A 266 6.90 -20.58 8.82
CA ILE A 266 7.59 -20.17 10.04
C ILE A 266 6.77 -20.53 11.28
N ALA A 267 5.47 -20.22 11.27
CA ALA A 267 4.60 -20.45 12.42
C ALA A 267 4.44 -21.95 12.72
N ALA A 268 4.15 -22.75 11.68
CA ALA A 268 3.69 -24.13 11.86
C ALA A 268 4.09 -25.11 10.75
N GLY A 269 5.04 -24.79 9.87
CA GLY A 269 5.49 -25.74 8.84
C GLY A 269 5.89 -27.10 9.45
N ASN A 270 5.45 -28.19 8.84
CA ASN A 270 5.74 -29.57 9.28
C ASN A 270 6.46 -30.36 8.19
N GLY A 271 7.44 -29.71 7.54
CA GLY A 271 8.26 -30.30 6.49
C GLY A 271 9.21 -31.38 7.00
N ASP A 272 9.67 -32.23 6.09
CA ASP A 272 10.71 -33.22 6.36
C ASP A 272 12.11 -32.59 6.16
N PRO A 273 12.91 -32.36 7.22
CA PRO A 273 14.23 -31.76 7.08
C PRO A 273 15.21 -32.59 6.24
N ASP A 274 15.01 -33.92 6.16
CA ASP A 274 15.84 -34.80 5.31
C ASP A 274 15.51 -34.62 3.80
N ALA A 275 14.40 -33.96 3.49
CA ALA A 275 13.94 -33.62 2.16
C ALA A 275 13.93 -32.09 1.91
N ASP A 276 14.75 -31.34 2.66
CA ASP A 276 14.89 -29.88 2.61
C ASP A 276 13.63 -29.08 3.05
N GLY A 277 12.67 -29.76 3.69
CA GLY A 277 11.47 -29.16 4.26
C GLY A 277 11.72 -28.28 5.48
N VAL A 278 10.80 -27.36 5.74
CA VAL A 278 10.88 -26.41 6.86
C VAL A 278 10.02 -26.92 8.02
N VAL A 279 10.64 -26.99 9.19
CA VAL A 279 9.95 -27.19 10.46
C VAL A 279 9.79 -25.81 11.11
N GLY A 280 8.54 -25.40 11.31
CA GLY A 280 8.18 -24.16 11.97
C GLY A 280 8.27 -24.25 13.49
N VAL A 281 7.85 -23.18 14.16
CA VAL A 281 7.90 -23.11 15.64
C VAL A 281 6.90 -24.06 16.29
N ALA A 282 5.68 -24.17 15.76
CA ALA A 282 4.61 -25.03 16.26
C ALA A 282 4.14 -26.04 15.19
N PRO A 283 4.97 -27.04 14.83
CA PRO A 283 4.73 -27.90 13.66
C PRO A 283 3.47 -28.79 13.73
N ASP A 284 2.90 -29.00 14.92
CA ASP A 284 1.66 -29.79 15.09
C ASP A 284 0.40 -28.92 15.28
N ALA A 285 0.52 -27.60 15.19
CA ALA A 285 -0.62 -26.69 15.23
C ALA A 285 -1.43 -26.74 13.91
N ALA A 286 -2.75 -26.57 14.02
CA ALA A 286 -3.62 -26.42 12.86
C ALA A 286 -3.55 -24.98 12.31
N ILE A 287 -3.63 -24.84 10.99
CA ILE A 287 -3.55 -23.56 10.28
C ILE A 287 -4.94 -23.15 9.79
N GLY A 288 -5.29 -21.88 9.99
CA GLY A 288 -6.36 -21.19 9.30
C GLY A 288 -5.79 -20.17 8.31
N ALA A 289 -6.06 -20.31 7.02
CA ALA A 289 -5.53 -19.45 5.97
C ALA A 289 -6.56 -18.40 5.52
N TYR A 290 -6.36 -17.13 5.88
CA TYR A 290 -7.29 -16.04 5.54
C TYR A 290 -6.61 -15.10 4.56
N ARG A 291 -6.96 -15.25 3.29
CA ARG A 291 -6.34 -14.50 2.19
C ARG A 291 -7.00 -13.13 2.06
N VAL A 292 -6.20 -12.07 2.17
CA VAL A 292 -6.65 -10.67 2.12
C VAL A 292 -6.05 -9.87 0.96
N PHE A 293 -5.23 -10.50 0.12
CA PHE A 293 -4.64 -9.89 -1.07
C PHE A 293 -5.03 -10.62 -2.36
N GLY A 294 -5.08 -9.89 -3.47
CA GLY A 294 -4.96 -10.47 -4.80
C GLY A 294 -3.57 -11.08 -5.01
N CYS A 295 -3.32 -11.65 -6.19
CA CYS A 295 -2.00 -12.22 -6.49
C CYS A 295 -0.89 -11.16 -6.59
N ALA A 296 -1.28 -9.91 -6.80
CA ALA A 296 -0.42 -8.72 -6.82
C ALA A 296 -1.22 -7.50 -6.30
N GLY A 297 -0.57 -6.36 -6.15
CA GLY A 297 -1.21 -5.10 -5.76
C GLY A 297 -1.20 -4.86 -4.25
N SER A 298 -2.31 -4.34 -3.73
CA SER A 298 -2.47 -3.96 -2.33
C SER A 298 -3.84 -4.37 -1.78
N THR A 299 -3.99 -4.27 -0.46
CA THR A 299 -5.26 -4.46 0.24
C THR A 299 -5.63 -3.24 1.08
N THR A 300 -6.70 -3.34 1.88
CA THR A 300 -7.15 -2.29 2.78
C THR A 300 -7.27 -2.78 4.22
N ALA A 301 -7.19 -1.84 5.16
CA ALA A 301 -7.50 -2.08 6.56
C ALA A 301 -8.92 -2.65 6.77
N GLU A 302 -9.85 -2.42 5.83
CA GLU A 302 -11.21 -2.98 5.83
C GLU A 302 -11.18 -4.51 5.68
N ILE A 303 -10.52 -5.03 4.65
CA ILE A 303 -10.43 -6.48 4.42
C ILE A 303 -9.71 -7.17 5.58
N MET A 304 -8.67 -6.53 6.14
CA MET A 304 -7.98 -7.03 7.33
C MET A 304 -8.93 -7.20 8.52
N LEU A 305 -9.82 -6.23 8.73
CA LEU A 305 -10.80 -6.25 9.81
C LEU A 305 -11.84 -7.37 9.63
N ALA A 306 -12.28 -7.60 8.39
CA ALA A 306 -13.17 -8.71 8.06
C ALA A 306 -12.51 -10.08 8.32
N ALA A 307 -11.22 -10.22 8.00
CA ALA A 307 -10.45 -11.44 8.29
C ALA A 307 -10.34 -11.70 9.80
N MET A 308 -10.17 -10.66 10.62
CA MET A 308 -10.19 -10.78 12.08
C MET A 308 -11.53 -11.34 12.60
N GLU A 309 -12.67 -10.83 12.11
CA GLU A 309 -13.99 -11.39 12.45
C GLU A 309 -14.11 -12.86 12.06
N GLN A 310 -13.70 -13.23 10.85
CA GLN A 310 -13.76 -14.61 10.39
C GLN A 310 -12.89 -15.55 11.24
N SER A 311 -11.70 -15.11 11.63
CA SER A 311 -10.79 -15.87 12.50
C SER A 311 -11.37 -16.14 13.88
N TYR A 312 -12.13 -15.18 14.43
CA TYR A 312 -12.83 -15.34 15.69
C TYR A 312 -13.95 -16.37 15.58
N GLU A 313 -14.74 -16.29 14.50
CA GLU A 313 -15.85 -17.23 14.24
C GLU A 313 -15.38 -18.68 14.07
N ASP A 314 -14.22 -18.88 13.44
CA ASP A 314 -13.59 -20.20 13.27
C ASP A 314 -12.92 -20.72 14.57
N GLY A 315 -12.91 -19.89 15.63
CA GLY A 315 -12.43 -20.21 16.96
C GLY A 315 -10.93 -20.50 16.97
N MET A 316 -10.15 -19.58 16.40
CA MET A 316 -8.68 -19.59 16.43
C MET A 316 -8.17 -19.24 17.83
N ASP A 317 -7.05 -19.85 18.24
CA ASP A 317 -6.43 -19.58 19.55
C ASP A 317 -5.40 -18.45 19.46
N VAL A 318 -4.69 -18.39 18.33
CA VAL A 318 -3.68 -17.39 18.00
C VAL A 318 -3.98 -16.79 16.62
N VAL A 319 -3.87 -15.48 16.49
CA VAL A 319 -3.97 -14.78 15.20
C VAL A 319 -2.64 -14.12 14.89
N ASN A 320 -1.98 -14.55 13.82
CA ASN A 320 -0.81 -13.89 13.27
C ASN A 320 -1.22 -12.92 12.15
N MET A 321 -0.76 -11.68 12.25
CA MET A 321 -0.92 -10.65 11.22
C MET A 321 0.44 -10.07 10.84
N SER A 322 1.00 -10.59 9.76
CA SER A 322 2.27 -10.13 9.19
C SER A 322 2.03 -9.00 8.16
N ILE A 323 1.11 -8.10 8.51
CA ILE A 323 0.56 -7.04 7.69
C ILE A 323 0.18 -5.86 8.59
N GLY A 324 0.37 -4.62 8.14
CA GLY A 324 -0.05 -3.44 8.89
C GLY A 324 0.12 -2.12 8.12
N SER A 325 -0.59 -1.09 8.57
CA SER A 325 -0.52 0.26 8.03
C SER A 325 0.62 1.03 8.70
N ALA A 326 1.73 1.25 8.00
CA ALA A 326 2.89 1.99 8.50
C ALA A 326 2.48 3.40 9.00
N PHE A 327 3.20 3.90 10.01
CA PHE A 327 2.96 5.20 10.67
C PHE A 327 1.61 5.39 11.38
N VAL A 328 0.65 4.48 11.21
CA VAL A 328 -0.61 4.47 11.96
C VAL A 328 -0.33 4.00 13.38
N THR A 329 0.22 4.89 14.20
CA THR A 329 0.67 4.62 15.57
C THR A 329 -0.41 4.86 16.63
N TRP A 330 -1.68 4.87 16.22
CA TRP A 330 -2.83 5.12 17.09
C TRP A 330 -3.51 3.82 17.49
N LYS A 331 -3.65 3.58 18.80
CA LYS A 331 -4.38 2.41 19.32
C LYS A 331 -5.89 2.47 19.05
N GLN A 332 -6.40 3.66 18.72
CA GLN A 332 -7.79 3.93 18.36
C GLN A 332 -8.10 3.52 16.93
N TYR A 333 -7.10 3.27 16.09
CA TYR A 333 -7.35 2.87 14.72
C TYR A 333 -8.13 1.55 14.67
N PRO A 334 -9.13 1.38 13.79
CA PRO A 334 -10.08 0.25 13.86
C PRO A 334 -9.44 -1.14 13.90
N THR A 335 -8.36 -1.37 13.14
CA THR A 335 -7.64 -2.66 13.17
C THR A 335 -6.92 -2.91 14.50
N ALA A 336 -6.40 -1.87 15.16
CA ALA A 336 -5.82 -1.98 16.50
C ALA A 336 -6.89 -2.25 17.57
N VAL A 337 -8.04 -1.57 17.49
CA VAL A 337 -9.17 -1.76 18.42
C VAL A 337 -9.74 -3.18 18.30
N ALA A 338 -9.97 -3.66 17.08
CA ALA A 338 -10.47 -5.01 16.85
C ALA A 338 -9.48 -6.09 17.31
N ALA A 339 -8.18 -5.88 17.08
CA ALA A 339 -7.16 -6.79 17.57
C ALA A 339 -7.13 -6.83 19.11
N ASP A 340 -7.27 -5.69 19.79
CA ASP A 340 -7.44 -5.66 21.25
C ASP A 340 -8.72 -6.37 21.73
N ALA A 341 -9.81 -6.25 20.97
CA ALA A 341 -11.08 -6.91 21.26
C ALA A 341 -11.00 -8.44 21.09
N LEU A 342 -10.24 -8.93 20.11
CA LEU A 342 -9.89 -10.36 20.00
C LEU A 342 -9.13 -10.86 21.24
N VAL A 343 -8.19 -10.06 21.74
CA VAL A 343 -7.44 -10.37 22.97
C VAL A 343 -8.36 -10.46 24.19
N ASP A 344 -9.33 -9.55 24.31
CA ASP A 344 -10.35 -9.63 25.37
C ASP A 344 -11.24 -10.88 25.25
N ALA A 345 -11.44 -11.36 24.02
CA ALA A 345 -12.19 -12.59 23.75
C ALA A 345 -11.41 -13.88 24.02
N GLY A 346 -10.12 -13.77 24.41
CA GLY A 346 -9.25 -14.89 24.74
C GLY A 346 -8.34 -15.37 23.60
N VAL A 347 -8.34 -14.68 22.45
CA VAL A 347 -7.47 -14.98 21.32
C VAL A 347 -6.17 -14.20 21.46
N VAL A 348 -5.00 -14.84 21.38
CA VAL A 348 -3.74 -14.08 21.38
C VAL A 348 -3.48 -13.51 20.00
N VAL A 349 -3.41 -12.19 19.87
CA VAL A 349 -3.06 -11.54 18.59
C VAL A 349 -1.59 -11.16 18.59
N VAL A 350 -0.88 -11.61 17.55
CA VAL A 350 0.53 -11.34 17.29
C VAL A 350 0.64 -10.65 15.94
N ALA A 351 1.26 -9.48 15.90
CA ALA A 351 1.37 -8.71 14.68
C ALA A 351 2.76 -8.11 14.51
N SER A 352 3.22 -8.03 13.25
CA SER A 352 4.47 -7.37 12.90
C SER A 352 4.40 -5.88 13.24
N ILE A 353 5.49 -5.30 13.79
CA ILE A 353 5.49 -3.87 14.17
C ILE A 353 5.68 -2.92 12.97
N GLY A 354 6.25 -3.42 11.86
CA GLY A 354 6.51 -2.64 10.65
C GLY A 354 7.99 -2.65 10.23
N ASN A 355 8.24 -2.32 8.96
CA ASN A 355 9.58 -2.33 8.34
C ASN A 355 10.09 -0.92 7.97
N SER A 356 9.49 0.12 8.54
CA SER A 356 9.74 1.54 8.27
C SER A 356 10.80 2.15 9.21
N GLY A 357 11.64 1.33 9.85
CA GLY A 357 12.65 1.80 10.81
C GLY A 357 13.70 2.74 10.20
N ALA A 358 13.92 2.67 8.89
CA ALA A 358 14.79 3.59 8.16
C ALA A 358 14.17 4.99 7.99
N GLU A 359 12.84 5.10 8.06
CA GLU A 359 12.09 6.37 8.00
C GLU A 359 12.01 7.06 9.37
N GLY A 360 12.70 6.53 10.38
CA GLY A 360 12.89 7.18 11.67
C GLY A 360 11.88 6.80 12.75
N LEU A 361 11.67 7.72 13.70
CA LEU A 361 10.86 7.54 14.90
C LEU A 361 9.37 7.42 14.59
N TYR A 362 8.65 6.70 15.46
CA TYR A 362 7.20 6.52 15.34
C TYR A 362 6.75 5.92 13.99
N SER A 363 7.55 5.01 13.46
CA SER A 363 7.34 4.29 12.20
C SER A 363 6.57 2.98 12.35
N ALA A 364 6.11 2.65 13.56
CA ALA A 364 5.27 1.49 13.81
C ALA A 364 3.87 1.61 13.16
N GLY A 365 3.18 0.48 13.00
CA GLY A 365 1.87 0.44 12.35
C GLY A 365 0.79 -0.36 13.07
N ALA A 366 -0.47 -0.06 12.77
CA ALA A 366 -1.63 -0.84 13.20
C ALA A 366 -1.77 -2.10 12.30
N PRO A 367 -2.15 -3.27 12.85
CA PRO A 367 -2.68 -3.49 14.20
C PRO A 367 -1.61 -3.71 15.29
N GLY A 368 -0.31 -3.80 14.94
CA GLY A 368 0.78 -4.08 15.88
C GLY A 368 0.89 -3.12 17.06
N VAL A 369 0.38 -1.90 16.92
CA VAL A 369 0.35 -0.87 17.99
C VAL A 369 -0.81 -1.00 18.98
N GLY A 370 -1.76 -1.93 18.80
CA GLY A 370 -2.85 -2.19 19.76
C GLY A 370 -2.32 -2.47 21.18
N ASP A 371 -3.02 -2.02 22.22
CA ASP A 371 -2.50 -2.02 23.60
C ASP A 371 -2.26 -3.44 24.14
N LYS A 372 -3.11 -4.39 23.71
CA LYS A 372 -3.14 -5.78 24.17
C LYS A 372 -2.49 -6.74 23.17
N VAL A 373 -2.40 -6.33 21.90
CA VAL A 373 -1.69 -7.04 20.84
C VAL A 373 -0.20 -7.23 21.19
N ILE A 374 0.39 -8.35 20.79
CA ILE A 374 1.85 -8.54 20.85
C ILE A 374 2.45 -7.98 19.55
N GLY A 375 3.00 -6.77 19.59
CA GLY A 375 3.72 -6.17 18.46
C GLY A 375 5.16 -6.68 18.39
N VAL A 376 5.60 -7.18 17.24
CA VAL A 376 6.87 -7.93 17.12
C VAL A 376 7.93 -7.20 16.31
N ALA A 377 9.08 -6.95 16.94
CA ALA A 377 10.31 -6.46 16.30
C ALA A 377 11.09 -7.57 15.59
N SER A 378 11.92 -7.19 14.62
CA SER A 378 12.78 -8.14 13.89
C SER A 378 14.21 -8.11 14.40
N TYR A 379 14.76 -9.31 14.58
CA TYR A 379 16.20 -9.54 14.76
C TYR A 379 16.78 -10.28 13.57
N ASP A 380 18.04 -10.01 13.26
CA ASP A 380 18.75 -10.73 12.21
C ASP A 380 19.14 -12.14 12.68
N ASN A 381 18.92 -13.12 11.80
CA ASN A 381 19.28 -14.51 12.05
C ASN A 381 20.80 -14.65 12.30
N THR A 382 21.22 -15.56 13.17
CA THR A 382 22.62 -15.74 13.57
C THR A 382 23.48 -16.46 12.53
N GLN A 383 22.85 -17.18 11.60
CA GLN A 383 23.53 -17.92 10.55
C GLN A 383 22.92 -17.58 9.19
N ILE A 384 23.77 -17.45 8.18
CA ILE A 384 23.39 -17.28 6.78
C ILE A 384 24.02 -18.39 5.95
N VAL A 385 23.28 -18.95 5.00
CA VAL A 385 23.86 -19.78 3.94
C VAL A 385 24.32 -18.89 2.81
N VAL A 386 25.52 -19.15 2.33
CA VAL A 386 26.14 -18.42 1.23
C VAL A 386 26.79 -19.41 0.28
N ASN A 387 27.01 -19.00 -0.97
CA ASN A 387 27.80 -19.79 -1.91
C ASN A 387 29.21 -20.03 -1.36
N ALA A 388 29.81 -21.15 -1.72
CA ALA A 388 31.10 -21.55 -1.23
C ALA A 388 32.14 -21.72 -2.35
N VAL A 389 33.37 -21.29 -2.06
CA VAL A 389 34.56 -21.70 -2.82
C VAL A 389 35.41 -22.62 -1.96
N THR A 390 36.21 -23.47 -2.59
CA THR A 390 37.20 -24.30 -1.87
C THR A 390 38.60 -23.75 -2.10
N ILE A 391 39.37 -23.65 -1.01
CA ILE A 391 40.74 -23.15 -1.02
C ILE A 391 41.71 -24.28 -0.67
N SER A 392 42.70 -24.53 -1.53
CA SER A 392 43.75 -25.53 -1.30
C SER A 392 44.64 -25.15 -0.09
N PRO A 393 45.41 -26.08 0.53
CA PRO A 393 45.65 -27.47 0.12
C PRO A 393 44.72 -28.51 0.76
N ASP A 394 43.81 -28.11 1.65
CA ASP A 394 42.88 -28.98 2.39
C ASP A 394 41.43 -28.85 1.92
N ASP A 395 41.20 -28.18 0.79
CA ASP A 395 39.88 -27.87 0.23
C ASP A 395 38.97 -27.18 1.25
N ALA A 396 39.54 -26.23 2.02
CA ALA A 396 38.79 -25.46 3.00
C ALA A 396 37.68 -24.66 2.31
N GLU A 397 36.46 -24.87 2.79
CA GLU A 397 35.26 -24.20 2.31
C GLU A 397 35.20 -22.78 2.86
N ILE A 398 35.07 -21.79 1.98
CA ILE A 398 34.99 -20.37 2.30
C ILE A 398 33.69 -19.83 1.72
N GLY A 399 32.80 -19.39 2.61
CA GLY A 399 31.56 -18.75 2.23
C GLY A 399 31.79 -17.34 1.69
N TYR A 400 31.06 -16.96 0.65
CA TYR A 400 31.19 -15.66 0.01
C TYR A 400 29.85 -15.07 -0.43
N VAL A 401 29.80 -13.73 -0.50
CA VAL A 401 28.71 -13.00 -1.17
C VAL A 401 29.19 -12.39 -2.48
N ASN A 402 28.32 -12.36 -3.48
CA ASN A 402 28.60 -11.74 -4.78
C ASN A 402 28.57 -10.22 -4.65
N ALA A 403 29.54 -9.52 -5.25
CA ALA A 403 29.46 -8.08 -5.34
C ALA A 403 28.39 -7.64 -6.36
N THR A 404 27.55 -6.69 -5.97
CA THR A 404 26.54 -6.09 -6.86
C THR A 404 27.24 -5.34 -8.00
N GLY A 405 26.81 -5.52 -9.25
CA GLY A 405 27.44 -4.91 -10.43
C GLY A 405 28.66 -5.66 -11.00
N ALA A 406 29.06 -6.80 -10.42
CA ALA A 406 30.09 -7.66 -10.98
C ALA A 406 29.54 -8.67 -11.99
N ALA A 407 30.43 -9.35 -12.72
CA ALA A 407 30.02 -10.49 -13.55
C ALA A 407 29.57 -11.68 -12.67
N PRO A 408 28.64 -12.53 -13.17
CA PRO A 408 28.19 -13.72 -12.45
C PRO A 408 29.35 -14.62 -12.03
N THR A 409 29.26 -15.19 -10.84
CA THR A 409 30.27 -16.14 -10.35
C THR A 409 30.17 -17.49 -11.08
N PRO A 410 31.30 -18.10 -11.46
CA PRO A 410 31.31 -19.46 -11.98
C PRO A 410 30.89 -20.47 -10.92
N THR A 411 30.33 -21.61 -11.34
CA THR A 411 30.04 -22.76 -10.47
C THR A 411 31.12 -23.84 -10.54
N GLU A 412 32.11 -23.68 -11.43
CA GLU A 412 33.24 -24.59 -11.60
C GLU A 412 34.47 -23.83 -12.12
N GLY A 413 35.65 -24.42 -11.97
CA GLY A 413 36.92 -23.87 -12.44
C GLY A 413 37.86 -23.49 -11.31
N THR A 414 39.16 -23.50 -11.60
CA THR A 414 40.23 -23.30 -10.61
C THR A 414 41.22 -22.25 -11.09
N THR A 415 41.59 -21.33 -10.20
CA THR A 415 42.59 -20.28 -10.45
C THR A 415 43.65 -20.28 -9.34
N VAL A 416 44.85 -19.79 -9.66
CA VAL A 416 45.88 -19.57 -8.63
C VAL A 416 45.56 -18.27 -7.89
N LEU A 417 45.67 -18.29 -6.56
CA LEU A 417 45.48 -17.10 -5.74
C LEU A 417 46.76 -16.27 -5.65
N SER A 418 46.59 -14.96 -5.75
CA SER A 418 47.64 -13.96 -5.63
C SER A 418 47.26 -12.91 -4.58
N ARG A 419 48.23 -12.40 -3.84
CA ARG A 419 48.05 -11.31 -2.87
C ARG A 419 48.89 -10.10 -3.25
N LEU A 420 48.40 -8.91 -2.91
CA LEU A 420 49.04 -7.64 -3.26
C LEU A 420 50.07 -7.15 -2.23
N GLY A 421 49.85 -7.41 -0.94
CA GLY A 421 50.64 -6.90 0.17
C GLY A 421 50.35 -7.63 1.47
N ASP A 422 51.05 -7.27 2.56
CA ASP A 422 50.75 -7.79 3.91
C ASP A 422 49.41 -7.22 4.40
N PRO A 423 48.59 -7.98 5.16
CA PRO A 423 47.34 -7.46 5.72
C PRO A 423 47.55 -6.13 6.46
N GLY A 424 46.72 -5.13 6.16
CA GLY A 424 46.83 -3.77 6.66
C GLY A 424 47.71 -2.83 5.83
N SER A 425 48.47 -3.32 4.84
CA SER A 425 49.34 -2.49 4.01
C SER A 425 48.57 -1.73 2.91
N ALA A 426 49.18 -0.66 2.39
CA ALA A 426 48.62 0.10 1.28
C ALA A 426 48.45 -0.75 0.02
N GLU A 427 49.37 -1.69 -0.23
CA GLU A 427 49.29 -2.63 -1.35
C GLU A 427 48.14 -3.62 -1.16
N ALA A 428 47.99 -4.22 0.04
CA ALA A 428 46.89 -5.15 0.32
C ALA A 428 45.52 -4.50 0.10
N ARG A 429 45.39 -3.21 0.39
CA ARG A 429 44.16 -2.43 0.19
C ARG A 429 44.01 -1.85 -1.22
N ALA A 430 44.91 -2.16 -2.16
CA ALA A 430 44.97 -1.53 -3.49
C ALA A 430 44.95 0.01 -3.44
N CYS A 431 45.56 0.59 -2.39
CA CYS A 431 45.76 2.02 -2.21
C CYS A 431 46.95 2.58 -3.01
N VAL A 432 47.67 1.70 -3.69
CA VAL A 432 48.71 2.03 -4.66
C VAL A 432 48.43 1.24 -5.95
N PRO A 433 48.77 1.77 -7.13
CA PRO A 433 48.50 1.09 -8.40
C PRO A 433 49.05 -0.34 -8.44
N ILE A 434 48.21 -1.29 -8.81
CA ILE A 434 48.61 -2.69 -9.02
C ILE A 434 49.51 -2.76 -10.26
N THR A 435 50.78 -3.11 -10.06
CA THR A 435 51.78 -3.21 -11.14
C THR A 435 52.15 -4.65 -11.50
N ALA A 436 51.61 -5.62 -10.77
CA ALA A 436 51.78 -7.05 -11.05
C ALA A 436 50.89 -7.46 -12.22
N ASP A 437 51.36 -8.40 -13.04
CA ASP A 437 50.55 -9.09 -14.05
C ASP A 437 49.76 -10.20 -13.35
N LEU A 438 48.44 -10.06 -13.31
CA LEU A 438 47.52 -10.98 -12.64
C LEU A 438 46.81 -11.93 -13.61
N THR A 439 47.28 -12.01 -14.87
CA THR A 439 46.70 -12.91 -15.87
C THR A 439 46.67 -14.36 -15.37
N GLY A 440 45.48 -14.97 -15.34
CA GLY A 440 45.27 -16.34 -14.88
C GLY A 440 45.21 -16.52 -13.36
N THR A 441 45.18 -15.42 -12.59
CA THR A 441 45.07 -15.47 -11.12
C THR A 441 43.77 -14.87 -10.62
N THR A 442 43.34 -15.30 -9.44
CA THR A 442 42.38 -14.57 -8.62
C THR A 442 43.17 -13.75 -7.60
N VAL A 443 42.82 -12.46 -7.45
CA VAL A 443 43.55 -11.55 -6.56
C VAL A 443 42.81 -11.29 -5.27
N LEU A 444 43.52 -11.42 -4.15
CA LEU A 444 43.03 -11.11 -2.81
C LEU A 444 43.34 -9.64 -2.46
N VAL A 445 42.30 -8.89 -2.12
CA VAL A 445 42.33 -7.46 -1.79
C VAL A 445 41.64 -7.21 -0.45
N GLU A 446 42.25 -6.42 0.42
CA GLU A 446 41.66 -6.02 1.70
C GLU A 446 40.75 -4.79 1.54
N ARG A 447 39.60 -4.80 2.23
CA ARG A 447 38.71 -3.64 2.35
C ARG A 447 39.37 -2.45 3.05
N GLY A 448 38.94 -1.25 2.67
CA GLY A 448 39.15 -0.01 3.43
C GLY A 448 40.19 0.94 2.84
N ALA A 449 40.17 2.17 3.34
CA ALA A 449 41.17 3.20 3.04
C ALA A 449 42.48 2.96 3.80
N HIS A 450 43.53 3.72 3.52
CA HIS A 450 44.80 3.63 4.25
C HIS A 450 45.24 5.01 4.78
N PRO A 451 45.59 5.15 6.08
CA PRO A 451 45.87 6.45 6.72
C PRO A 451 46.96 7.27 6.02
N ASP A 452 48.02 6.60 5.53
CA ASP A 452 49.14 7.27 4.85
C ASP A 452 48.90 7.53 3.35
N HIS A 453 47.74 7.13 2.82
CA HIS A 453 47.36 7.30 1.43
C HIS A 453 45.98 7.95 1.35
N PRO A 454 45.86 9.28 1.59
CA PRO A 454 44.57 9.97 1.64
C PRO A 454 43.84 10.04 0.29
N ALA A 455 44.50 9.69 -0.81
CA ALA A 455 43.87 9.47 -2.11
C ALA A 455 43.35 8.03 -2.30
N CYS A 456 43.58 7.15 -1.33
CA CYS A 456 43.01 5.81 -1.31
C CYS A 456 41.56 5.91 -0.87
N ASP A 457 40.67 5.83 -1.85
CA ASP A 457 39.24 5.71 -1.65
C ASP A 457 38.90 4.32 -1.09
N ALA A 458 37.93 4.25 -0.17
CA ALA A 458 37.40 3.00 0.37
C ALA A 458 36.52 2.24 -0.63
N SER A 459 36.21 2.84 -1.79
CA SER A 459 35.40 2.29 -2.88
C SER A 459 35.78 0.86 -3.29
N PHE A 460 34.79 -0.02 -3.31
CA PHE A 460 34.92 -1.39 -3.81
C PHE A 460 35.10 -1.42 -5.33
N TYR A 461 34.39 -0.56 -6.06
CA TYR A 461 34.52 -0.41 -7.52
C TYR A 461 35.97 -0.14 -7.91
N ASN A 462 36.65 0.82 -7.27
CA ASN A 462 38.03 1.17 -7.59
C ASN A 462 39.02 0.02 -7.30
N LYS A 463 38.76 -0.79 -6.28
CA LYS A 463 39.57 -1.97 -5.95
C LYS A 463 39.38 -3.08 -6.99
N ALA A 464 38.13 -3.35 -7.37
CA ALA A 464 37.78 -4.32 -8.40
C ALA A 464 38.33 -3.91 -9.78
N LEU A 465 38.20 -2.64 -10.14
CA LEU A 465 38.68 -2.08 -11.40
C LEU A 465 40.20 -2.25 -11.53
N GLN A 466 40.97 -1.93 -10.49
CA GLN A 466 42.42 -2.12 -10.53
C GLN A 466 42.83 -3.59 -10.71
N GLY A 467 42.11 -4.52 -10.09
CA GLY A 467 42.32 -5.96 -10.30
C GLY A 467 42.05 -6.37 -11.74
N GLN A 468 40.94 -5.89 -12.30
CA GLN A 468 40.56 -6.12 -13.70
C GLN A 468 41.59 -5.54 -14.68
N GLU A 469 42.05 -4.31 -14.48
CA GLU A 469 43.05 -3.66 -15.33
C GLU A 469 44.42 -4.34 -15.28
N ALA A 470 44.75 -4.97 -14.15
CA ALA A 470 45.94 -5.79 -13.97
C ALA A 470 45.81 -7.21 -14.54
N GLY A 471 44.64 -7.58 -15.08
CA GLY A 471 44.39 -8.83 -15.79
C GLY A 471 43.90 -10.00 -14.94
N ALA A 472 43.43 -9.75 -13.70
CA ALA A 472 42.90 -10.81 -12.83
C ALA A 472 41.67 -11.49 -13.44
N GLU A 473 41.55 -12.81 -13.26
CA GLU A 473 40.38 -13.61 -13.66
C GLU A 473 39.19 -13.40 -12.71
N ALA A 474 39.47 -13.08 -11.44
CA ALA A 474 38.48 -12.68 -10.43
C ALA A 474 39.14 -11.89 -9.30
N VAL A 475 38.32 -11.18 -8.51
CA VAL A 475 38.77 -10.43 -7.32
C VAL A 475 38.06 -10.97 -6.07
N ILE A 476 38.83 -11.26 -5.02
CA ILE A 476 38.30 -11.49 -3.67
C ILE A 476 38.56 -10.24 -2.86
N ILE A 477 37.50 -9.61 -2.36
CA ILE A 477 37.61 -8.53 -1.39
C ILE A 477 37.30 -9.11 -0.01
N TYR A 478 38.26 -9.11 0.92
CA TYR A 478 37.99 -9.55 2.28
C TYR A 478 37.82 -8.36 3.22
N ASN A 479 36.93 -8.53 4.19
CA ASN A 479 36.63 -7.48 5.15
C ASN A 479 37.86 -7.15 6.03
N ASN A 480 37.97 -5.89 6.45
CA ASN A 480 39.03 -5.42 7.36
C ASN A 480 38.58 -5.40 8.83
N VAL A 481 37.34 -5.81 9.09
CA VAL A 481 36.73 -6.07 10.40
C VAL A 481 35.92 -7.36 10.31
N ALA A 482 35.54 -7.95 11.44
CA ALA A 482 34.70 -9.14 11.45
C ALA A 482 33.36 -8.89 10.74
N GLY A 483 32.80 -9.94 10.14
CA GLY A 483 31.54 -9.90 9.39
C GLY A 483 31.70 -9.81 7.87
N LEU A 484 30.58 -9.95 7.18
CA LEU A 484 30.38 -9.74 5.76
C LEU A 484 29.62 -8.43 5.52
N ILE A 485 29.76 -7.93 4.33
CA ILE A 485 28.91 -6.90 3.76
C ILE A 485 28.69 -7.26 2.30
N ASN A 486 27.60 -6.80 1.68
CA ASN A 486 27.42 -6.92 0.24
C ASN A 486 28.04 -5.68 -0.44
N PRO A 487 29.21 -5.78 -1.10
CA PRO A 487 29.81 -4.62 -1.75
C PRO A 487 29.11 -4.33 -3.08
N THR A 488 28.89 -3.04 -3.39
CA THR A 488 28.59 -2.61 -4.77
C THR A 488 29.87 -2.24 -5.50
N VAL A 489 30.05 -2.81 -6.68
CA VAL A 489 31.09 -2.51 -7.65
C VAL A 489 30.50 -1.97 -8.95
N GLU A 490 29.30 -1.39 -8.89
CA GLU A 490 28.74 -0.66 -10.01
C GLU A 490 29.57 0.59 -10.33
N PRO A 491 29.71 0.93 -11.62
CA PRO A 491 30.43 2.13 -12.02
C PRO A 491 29.72 3.39 -11.46
N PRO A 492 30.44 4.31 -10.79
CA PRO A 492 29.84 5.51 -10.18
C PRO A 492 29.14 6.42 -11.19
N THR A 493 29.57 6.39 -12.45
CA THR A 493 28.92 7.08 -13.55
C THR A 493 28.80 6.17 -14.77
N PRO A 494 27.83 6.40 -15.67
CA PRO A 494 27.74 5.64 -16.93
C PRO A 494 28.96 5.76 -17.87
N ALA A 495 29.87 6.71 -17.61
CA ALA A 495 31.10 6.89 -18.36
C ALA A 495 32.26 6.02 -17.86
N ASP A 496 32.16 5.51 -16.62
CA ASP A 496 33.17 4.67 -16.00
C ASP A 496 33.04 3.21 -16.51
N PRO A 497 34.15 2.48 -16.68
CA PRO A 497 34.11 1.12 -17.24
C PRO A 497 33.42 0.12 -16.30
N PRO A 498 32.52 -0.75 -16.80
CA PRO A 498 31.90 -1.77 -15.96
C PRO A 498 32.92 -2.83 -15.50
N ILE A 499 32.62 -3.47 -14.37
CA ILE A 499 33.35 -4.64 -13.88
C ILE A 499 32.83 -5.88 -14.59
N THR A 500 33.69 -6.53 -15.37
CA THR A 500 33.37 -7.66 -16.27
C THR A 500 33.95 -9.00 -15.79
N ILE A 501 34.61 -9.01 -14.64
CA ILE A 501 35.12 -10.21 -13.97
C ILE A 501 34.34 -10.48 -12.67
N PRO A 502 34.28 -11.73 -12.19
CA PRO A 502 33.66 -12.05 -10.91
C PRO A 502 34.36 -11.33 -9.75
N VAL A 503 33.55 -10.78 -8.83
CA VAL A 503 34.04 -10.18 -7.59
C VAL A 503 33.24 -10.76 -6.43
N ILE A 504 33.95 -11.36 -5.47
CA ILE A 504 33.34 -11.96 -4.29
C ILE A 504 33.86 -11.31 -3.02
N PHE A 505 33.03 -11.28 -1.98
CA PHE A 505 33.36 -10.74 -0.68
C PHE A 505 33.35 -11.82 0.40
N ILE A 506 34.38 -11.84 1.25
CA ILE A 506 34.56 -12.85 2.31
C ILE A 506 34.89 -12.22 3.66
N GLN A 507 34.78 -13.01 4.73
CA GLN A 507 35.06 -12.54 6.09
C GLN A 507 36.54 -12.18 6.28
N GLN A 508 36.83 -11.33 7.26
CA GLN A 508 38.20 -10.97 7.62
C GLN A 508 39.06 -12.21 7.94
N ALA A 509 38.51 -13.13 8.74
CA ALA A 509 39.23 -14.34 9.15
C ALA A 509 39.62 -15.21 7.96
N ASP A 510 38.72 -15.35 6.98
CA ASP A 510 38.96 -16.10 5.75
C ASP A 510 39.99 -15.42 4.86
N GLY A 511 39.92 -14.09 4.72
CA GLY A 511 40.94 -13.33 4.01
C GLY A 511 42.34 -13.49 4.61
N VAL A 512 42.45 -13.42 5.95
CA VAL A 512 43.72 -13.64 6.66
C VAL A 512 44.20 -15.10 6.52
N LEU A 513 43.29 -16.07 6.53
CA LEU A 513 43.59 -17.48 6.28
C LEU A 513 44.17 -17.69 4.87
N ILE A 514 43.51 -17.14 3.85
CA ILE A 514 43.94 -17.23 2.45
C ILE A 514 45.31 -16.55 2.27
N ASP A 515 45.48 -15.35 2.83
CA ASP A 515 46.74 -14.62 2.80
C ASP A 515 47.91 -15.47 3.35
N GLY A 516 47.73 -16.07 4.53
CA GLY A 516 48.73 -16.94 5.14
C GLY A 516 49.05 -18.18 4.31
N ARG A 517 48.06 -18.76 3.61
CA ARG A 517 48.26 -19.89 2.69
C ARG A 517 49.07 -19.49 1.47
N VAL A 518 48.73 -18.37 0.84
CA VAL A 518 49.45 -17.84 -0.34
C VAL A 518 50.92 -17.53 0.01
N VAL A 519 51.20 -17.06 1.24
CA VAL A 519 52.59 -16.88 1.73
C VAL A 519 53.31 -18.22 1.92
N ALA A 520 52.61 -19.24 2.41
CA ALA A 520 53.20 -20.54 2.71
C ALA A 520 53.50 -21.37 1.44
N GLY A 521 52.75 -21.17 0.36
CA GLY A 521 52.95 -21.86 -0.91
C GLY A 521 51.87 -21.53 -1.95
N GLU A 522 51.98 -22.15 -3.13
CA GLU A 522 50.96 -22.03 -4.18
C GLU A 522 49.60 -22.46 -3.62
N THR A 523 48.65 -21.53 -3.71
CA THR A 523 47.29 -21.69 -3.21
C THR A 523 46.34 -21.44 -4.37
N THR A 524 45.27 -22.22 -4.46
CA THR A 524 44.26 -22.12 -5.52
C THR A 524 42.89 -21.89 -4.91
N LEU A 525 42.04 -21.18 -5.65
CA LEU A 525 40.61 -21.10 -5.43
C LEU A 525 39.92 -21.98 -6.46
N THR A 526 38.97 -22.79 -6.01
CA THR A 526 38.08 -23.57 -6.89
C THR A 526 36.63 -23.14 -6.65
N TRP A 527 35.98 -22.73 -7.73
CA TRP A 527 34.55 -22.43 -7.76
C TRP A 527 33.72 -23.71 -7.60
N THR A 528 32.60 -23.61 -6.90
CA THR A 528 31.68 -24.74 -6.67
C THR A 528 30.23 -24.27 -6.83
N ASP A 529 29.31 -25.22 -6.98
CA ASP A 529 27.85 -25.03 -6.87
C ASP A 529 27.35 -25.32 -5.45
N GLN A 530 28.26 -25.47 -4.49
CA GLN A 530 27.94 -25.78 -3.10
C GLN A 530 27.70 -24.50 -2.31
N GLU A 531 26.91 -24.64 -1.27
CA GLU A 531 26.66 -23.60 -0.29
C GLU A 531 27.20 -24.01 1.09
N THR A 532 27.49 -23.02 1.92
CA THR A 532 27.99 -23.21 3.28
C THR A 532 27.35 -22.23 4.25
N THR A 533 27.33 -22.59 5.53
CA THR A 533 26.77 -21.76 6.59
C THR A 533 27.87 -20.97 7.29
N ILE A 534 27.65 -19.67 7.46
CA ILE A 534 28.55 -18.79 8.21
C ILE A 534 27.78 -17.88 9.19
N PRO A 535 28.45 -17.39 10.26
CA PRO A 535 27.83 -16.44 11.17
C PRO A 535 27.41 -15.15 10.48
N SER A 536 26.19 -14.70 10.77
CA SER A 536 25.71 -13.39 10.35
C SER A 536 26.43 -12.27 11.12
N PRO A 537 26.86 -11.19 10.47
CA PRO A 537 27.56 -10.07 11.10
C PRO A 537 26.70 -9.30 12.11
N THR A 538 25.40 -9.23 11.82
CA THR A 538 24.37 -8.57 12.63
C THR A 538 23.52 -9.58 13.41
N GLY A 539 23.89 -10.86 13.38
CA GLY A 539 23.15 -11.95 14.00
C GLY A 539 22.85 -11.68 15.48
N GLY A 540 21.57 -11.77 15.84
CA GLY A 540 21.09 -11.48 17.20
C GLY A 540 20.98 -10.00 17.55
N LEU A 541 21.22 -9.09 16.60
CA LEU A 541 20.94 -7.65 16.73
C LEU A 541 19.61 -7.32 16.04
N ILE A 542 19.02 -6.19 16.44
CA ILE A 542 17.80 -5.67 15.80
C ILE A 542 18.07 -5.36 14.32
N SER A 543 17.19 -5.84 13.45
CA SER A 543 17.23 -5.58 12.02
C SER A 543 17.04 -4.08 11.76
N SER A 544 17.80 -3.52 10.81
CA SER A 544 17.79 -2.08 10.54
C SER A 544 16.42 -1.54 10.15
N PHE A 545 15.64 -2.34 9.41
CA PHE A 545 14.28 -2.00 8.97
C PHE A 545 13.23 -2.05 10.09
N SER A 546 13.49 -2.69 11.23
CA SER A 546 12.46 -2.85 12.27
C SER A 546 11.99 -1.49 12.79
N SER A 547 10.68 -1.22 12.64
CA SER A 547 10.07 0.08 12.98
C SER A 547 10.25 0.47 14.45
N TYR A 548 10.33 1.79 14.67
CA TYR A 548 10.35 2.40 15.99
C TYR A 548 8.93 2.64 16.50
N GLY A 549 8.67 2.29 17.76
CA GLY A 549 7.64 2.95 18.56
C GLY A 549 8.12 4.33 19.04
N MET A 550 7.54 4.90 20.08
CA MET A 550 6.33 4.46 20.79
C MET A 550 5.06 4.72 19.96
N THR A 551 3.88 4.39 20.51
CA THR A 551 2.63 4.85 19.91
C THR A 551 2.52 6.39 19.99
N ALA A 552 1.61 6.99 19.23
CA ALA A 552 1.36 8.44 19.27
C ALA A 552 1.01 8.95 20.68
N GLU A 553 0.50 8.07 21.55
CA GLU A 553 0.16 8.37 22.95
C GLU A 553 1.23 7.88 23.94
N LEU A 554 2.46 7.66 23.47
CA LEU A 554 3.59 7.20 24.29
C LEU A 554 3.39 5.81 24.93
N GLY A 555 2.59 4.95 24.29
CA GLY A 555 2.49 3.53 24.63
C GLY A 555 3.74 2.77 24.18
N LEU A 556 4.28 1.91 25.04
CA LEU A 556 5.49 1.14 24.74
C LEU A 556 5.17 0.03 23.72
N LYS A 557 5.75 0.19 22.53
CA LYS A 557 5.81 -0.75 21.42
C LYS A 557 7.19 -0.71 20.76
N PRO A 558 7.64 -1.79 20.08
CA PRO A 558 7.06 -3.14 20.07
C PRO A 558 7.05 -3.79 21.47
N ASP A 559 6.41 -4.95 21.60
CA ASP A 559 6.31 -5.69 22.87
C ASP A 559 7.51 -6.60 23.10
N ILE A 560 7.98 -7.25 22.05
CA ILE A 560 9.04 -8.26 22.04
C ILE A 560 9.63 -8.31 20.62
N GLY A 561 10.74 -9.01 20.40
CA GLY A 561 11.20 -9.33 19.06
C GLY A 561 11.57 -10.79 18.89
N ALA A 562 11.69 -11.20 17.63
CA ALA A 562 12.05 -12.55 17.23
C ALA A 562 12.86 -12.53 15.93
N PRO A 563 13.46 -13.66 15.51
CA PRO A 563 14.16 -13.74 14.23
C PRO A 563 13.24 -13.40 13.05
N GLY A 564 13.60 -12.37 12.29
CA GLY A 564 12.85 -11.91 11.11
C GLY A 564 13.74 -11.41 9.98
N GLY A 565 15.01 -11.09 10.25
CA GLY A 565 15.98 -10.72 9.25
C GLY A 565 16.64 -11.97 8.67
N ASN A 566 16.48 -12.15 7.36
CA ASN A 566 16.94 -13.32 6.62
C ASN A 566 16.33 -14.60 7.26
N ILE A 567 15.13 -15.01 6.84
CA ILE A 567 14.52 -16.28 7.26
C ILE A 567 14.14 -17.10 6.03
N ARG A 568 14.56 -18.37 5.98
CA ARG A 568 14.10 -19.34 4.97
C ARG A 568 12.82 -20.02 5.43
N SER A 569 11.81 -20.05 4.57
CA SER A 569 10.54 -20.76 4.82
C SER A 569 9.95 -21.33 3.53
N ALA A 570 8.79 -21.97 3.66
CA ALA A 570 7.98 -22.46 2.53
C ALA A 570 7.60 -21.30 1.59
N TRP A 571 7.39 -21.63 0.32
CA TRP A 571 6.98 -20.71 -0.74
C TRP A 571 6.09 -21.50 -1.72
N PRO A 572 5.23 -20.85 -2.52
CA PRO A 572 4.40 -21.58 -3.47
C PRO A 572 5.22 -22.51 -4.37
N LEU A 573 4.75 -23.74 -4.54
CA LEU A 573 5.45 -24.78 -5.32
C LEU A 573 5.66 -24.35 -6.78
N GLU A 574 4.75 -23.57 -7.34
CA GLU A 574 4.81 -22.97 -8.67
C GLU A 574 6.01 -22.02 -8.80
N ASN A 575 6.46 -21.46 -7.69
CA ASN A 575 7.51 -20.45 -7.58
C ASN A 575 8.81 -20.98 -6.95
N GLY A 576 8.95 -22.29 -6.79
CA GLY A 576 10.19 -22.93 -6.32
C GLY A 576 10.13 -23.55 -4.93
N GLY A 577 8.98 -23.50 -4.24
CA GLY A 577 8.72 -24.24 -3.00
C GLY A 577 9.35 -23.67 -1.72
N TYR A 578 10.47 -22.94 -1.82
CA TYR A 578 11.11 -22.31 -0.67
C TYR A 578 11.72 -20.97 -1.06
N ALA A 579 11.68 -20.01 -0.14
CA ALA A 579 12.29 -18.70 -0.32
C ALA A 579 12.98 -18.26 0.97
N THR A 580 13.88 -17.29 0.85
CA THR A 580 14.36 -16.51 1.97
C THR A 580 13.92 -15.07 1.78
N ILE A 581 13.22 -14.55 2.78
CA ILE A 581 12.86 -13.13 2.86
C ILE A 581 13.16 -12.56 4.25
N SER A 582 13.12 -11.23 4.36
CA SER A 582 13.38 -10.50 5.60
C SER A 582 12.21 -9.58 5.90
N GLY A 583 11.86 -9.46 7.18
CA GLY A 583 10.83 -8.54 7.64
C GLY A 583 10.38 -8.83 9.06
N THR A 584 9.75 -7.85 9.70
CA THR A 584 8.97 -8.09 10.92
C THR A 584 7.81 -9.07 10.66
N SER A 585 7.38 -9.17 9.40
CA SER A 585 6.49 -10.21 8.89
C SER A 585 6.97 -11.65 9.15
N MET A 586 8.27 -11.89 9.25
CA MET A 586 8.85 -13.21 9.55
C MET A 586 9.08 -13.40 11.06
N ALA A 587 9.24 -12.32 11.81
CA ALA A 587 9.36 -12.36 13.27
C ALA A 587 8.00 -12.60 13.95
N SER A 588 6.92 -12.00 13.45
CA SER A 588 5.56 -12.19 13.97
C SER A 588 5.13 -13.67 14.04
N PRO A 589 5.24 -14.49 12.97
CA PRO A 589 4.83 -15.89 13.00
C PRO A 589 5.72 -16.75 13.90
N HIS A 590 6.99 -16.37 14.12
CA HIS A 590 7.83 -17.02 15.14
C HIS A 590 7.19 -16.88 16.53
N VAL A 591 6.79 -15.66 16.90
CA VAL A 591 6.12 -15.39 18.18
C VAL A 591 4.74 -16.07 18.23
N ALA A 592 3.98 -16.07 17.13
CA ALA A 592 2.68 -16.75 17.08
C ALA A 592 2.81 -18.27 17.33
N GLY A 593 3.82 -18.92 16.74
CA GLY A 593 4.13 -20.31 17.05
C GLY A 593 4.55 -20.50 18.51
N ALA A 594 5.39 -19.61 19.06
CA ALA A 594 5.83 -19.68 20.45
C ALA A 594 4.67 -19.53 21.46
N VAL A 595 3.68 -18.69 21.12
CA VAL A 595 2.42 -18.60 21.87
C VAL A 595 1.69 -19.94 21.89
N ALA A 596 1.61 -20.64 20.75
CA ALA A 596 0.98 -21.96 20.70
C ALA A 596 1.73 -23.00 21.55
N LEU A 597 3.07 -22.95 21.56
CA LEU A 597 3.90 -23.79 22.45
C LEU A 597 3.62 -23.48 23.93
N LEU A 598 3.58 -22.20 24.30
CA LEU A 598 3.33 -21.79 25.68
C LEU A 598 1.92 -22.20 26.15
N LEU A 599 0.90 -22.03 25.31
CA LEU A 599 -0.48 -22.40 25.63
C LEU A 599 -0.69 -23.93 25.68
N GLN A 600 0.13 -24.71 24.96
CA GLN A 600 0.09 -26.18 25.07
C GLN A 600 0.48 -26.64 26.49
N GLU A 601 1.53 -26.05 27.07
CA GLU A 601 1.97 -26.39 28.44
C GLU A 601 1.15 -25.67 29.52
N HIS A 602 0.76 -24.42 29.28
CA HIS A 602 0.05 -23.56 30.23
C HIS A 602 -1.31 -23.09 29.68
N PRO A 603 -2.29 -23.99 29.50
CA PRO A 603 -3.57 -23.69 28.86
C PRO A 603 -4.48 -22.76 29.68
N ASP A 604 -4.16 -22.53 30.96
CA ASP A 604 -4.94 -21.67 31.86
C ASP A 604 -4.49 -20.19 31.81
N LEU A 605 -3.42 -19.85 31.06
CA LEU A 605 -2.98 -18.47 30.90
C LEU A 605 -4.00 -17.68 30.09
N SER A 606 -4.37 -16.48 30.57
CA SER A 606 -5.08 -15.51 29.73
C SER A 606 -4.13 -14.92 28.68
N ALA A 607 -4.68 -14.38 27.59
CA ALA A 607 -3.88 -13.78 26.52
C ALA A 607 -2.96 -12.65 27.00
N ALA A 608 -3.39 -11.85 27.99
CA ALA A 608 -2.54 -10.84 28.62
C ALA A 608 -1.38 -11.45 29.43
N GLN A 609 -1.63 -12.57 30.12
CA GLN A 609 -0.58 -13.27 30.88
C GLN A 609 0.42 -13.97 29.96
N VAL A 610 -0.01 -14.47 28.81
CA VAL A 610 0.90 -14.98 27.76
C VAL A 610 1.91 -13.90 27.37
N ARG A 611 1.44 -12.70 27.02
CA ARG A 611 2.34 -11.58 26.69
C ARG A 611 3.30 -11.26 27.84
N ASP A 612 2.78 -11.13 29.07
CA ASP A 612 3.60 -10.79 30.24
C ASP A 612 4.71 -11.83 30.49
N VAL A 613 4.40 -13.13 30.40
CA VAL A 613 5.38 -14.22 30.61
C VAL A 613 6.46 -14.22 29.53
N LEU A 614 6.07 -14.03 28.26
CA LEU A 614 7.02 -13.91 27.14
C LEU A 614 7.94 -12.69 27.34
N GLN A 615 7.38 -11.54 27.74
CA GLN A 615 8.16 -10.33 28.00
C GLN A 615 9.09 -10.48 29.20
N ASN A 616 8.66 -11.17 30.26
CA ASN A 616 9.48 -11.35 31.46
C ASN A 616 10.75 -12.17 31.20
N SER A 617 10.70 -13.07 30.23
CA SER A 617 11.78 -14.00 29.91
C SER A 617 12.68 -13.50 28.77
N ALA A 618 12.25 -12.47 28.04
CA ALA A 618 12.97 -11.94 26.88
C ALA A 618 14.35 -11.33 27.23
N ASP A 619 15.25 -11.42 26.27
CA ASP A 619 16.65 -10.98 26.38
C ASP A 619 16.95 -9.73 25.54
N PRO A 620 17.25 -8.57 26.15
CA PRO A 620 17.54 -7.36 25.39
C PRO A 620 18.91 -7.42 24.72
N ALA A 621 19.00 -6.92 23.49
CA ALA A 621 20.22 -6.89 22.71
C ALA A 621 20.95 -5.54 22.80
N LEU A 622 22.24 -5.60 22.45
CA LEU A 622 23.09 -4.43 22.28
C LEU A 622 22.60 -3.54 21.14
N TRP A 623 22.95 -2.25 21.22
CA TRP A 623 22.61 -1.27 20.19
C TRP A 623 23.17 -1.67 18.83
N SER A 624 22.27 -1.89 17.87
CA SER A 624 22.57 -2.45 16.55
C SER A 624 23.56 -1.61 15.74
N LEU A 625 23.53 -0.28 15.88
CA LEU A 625 24.40 0.63 15.13
C LEU A 625 25.82 0.71 15.70
N ASN A 626 26.01 0.39 16.99
CA ASN A 626 27.33 0.43 17.62
C ASN A 626 27.43 -0.45 18.88
N VAL A 627 27.61 -1.76 18.67
CA VAL A 627 27.79 -2.76 19.72
C VAL A 627 29.00 -2.49 20.63
N ALA A 628 29.99 -1.72 20.18
CA ALA A 628 31.21 -1.44 20.94
C ALA A 628 30.96 -0.50 22.13
N THR A 629 29.84 0.24 22.14
CA THR A 629 29.42 1.07 23.27
C THR A 629 29.03 0.27 24.50
N GLY A 630 28.59 -0.98 24.31
CA GLY A 630 28.01 -1.80 25.38
C GLY A 630 26.61 -1.37 25.83
N LEU A 631 26.02 -0.35 25.18
CA LEU A 631 24.65 0.08 25.46
C LEU A 631 23.65 -0.88 24.81
N LEU A 632 22.50 -1.04 25.45
CA LEU A 632 21.35 -1.74 24.88
C LEU A 632 20.63 -0.88 23.85
N GLU A 633 19.99 -1.55 22.89
CA GLU A 633 19.02 -0.92 21.99
C GLU A 633 17.81 -0.42 22.81
N GLY A 634 17.19 0.69 22.39
CA GLY A 634 16.03 1.23 23.13
C GLY A 634 14.83 0.27 23.16
N ALA A 635 14.13 0.17 24.29
CA ALA A 635 12.93 -0.67 24.40
C ALA A 635 11.81 -0.24 23.43
N PHE A 636 11.79 1.03 23.03
CA PHE A 636 10.91 1.55 21.97
C PHE A 636 11.25 1.03 20.55
N ARG A 637 12.29 0.20 20.39
CA ARG A 637 12.66 -0.46 19.13
C ARG A 637 12.69 -1.98 19.24
N GLN A 638 13.07 -2.52 20.39
CA GLN A 638 13.16 -3.98 20.61
C GLN A 638 12.11 -4.58 21.54
N GLY A 639 11.28 -3.75 22.18
CA GLY A 639 10.37 -4.19 23.24
C GLY A 639 11.14 -4.74 24.44
N ALA A 640 10.67 -5.88 24.95
CA ALA A 640 11.33 -6.58 26.06
C ALA A 640 12.69 -7.18 25.69
N GLY A 641 12.93 -7.43 24.40
CA GLY A 641 14.12 -8.13 23.89
C GLY A 641 13.75 -9.28 22.95
N MET A 642 14.75 -10.08 22.58
CA MET A 642 14.56 -11.33 21.86
C MET A 642 13.73 -12.31 22.70
N LEU A 643 12.76 -12.94 22.06
CA LEU A 643 11.98 -14.04 22.59
C LEU A 643 12.86 -15.19 23.10
N ASP A 644 12.54 -15.69 24.30
CA ASP A 644 13.11 -16.90 24.90
C ASP A 644 11.97 -17.83 25.31
N VAL A 645 11.80 -18.93 24.57
CA VAL A 645 10.63 -19.81 24.64
C VAL A 645 10.76 -20.84 25.75
N ASP A 646 11.93 -21.45 25.94
CA ASP A 646 12.10 -22.45 26.97
C ASP A 646 12.11 -21.82 28.37
N ASP A 647 12.70 -20.64 28.55
CA ASP A 647 12.58 -19.91 29.81
C ASP A 647 11.13 -19.49 30.10
N ALA A 648 10.39 -19.04 29.08
CA ALA A 648 8.97 -18.70 29.24
C ALA A 648 8.11 -19.92 29.61
N ILE A 649 8.36 -21.08 29.00
CA ILE A 649 7.66 -22.34 29.30
C ILE A 649 8.01 -22.83 30.71
N LEU A 650 9.27 -22.71 31.13
CA LEU A 650 9.75 -23.17 32.44
C LEU A 650 9.53 -22.15 33.56
N ALA A 651 9.09 -20.94 33.23
CA ALA A 651 8.87 -19.86 34.18
C ALA A 651 7.88 -20.28 35.27
N THR A 652 8.33 -20.19 36.52
CA THR A 652 7.49 -20.40 37.70
C THR A 652 7.07 -19.10 38.36
N THR A 653 7.59 -17.97 37.90
CA THR A 653 7.26 -16.63 38.38
C THR A 653 6.90 -15.74 37.21
N SER A 654 5.84 -14.95 37.39
CA SER A 654 5.43 -13.92 36.43
C SER A 654 5.35 -12.55 37.11
N ILE A 655 5.58 -11.49 36.34
CA ILE A 655 5.58 -10.10 36.79
C ILE A 655 4.62 -9.31 35.91
N THR A 656 3.58 -8.76 36.53
CA THR A 656 2.53 -7.99 35.85
C THR A 656 2.45 -6.56 36.40
N PRO A 657 2.31 -5.54 35.54
CA PRO A 657 2.34 -5.60 34.07
C PRO A 657 3.71 -6.01 33.52
N GLY A 658 3.72 -6.72 32.37
CA GLY A 658 4.93 -7.17 31.70
C GLY A 658 5.77 -6.05 31.05
N LYS A 659 5.20 -4.86 30.88
CA LYS A 659 5.85 -3.64 30.38
C LYS A 659 5.29 -2.39 31.07
N LEU A 660 6.04 -1.29 31.02
CA LEU A 660 5.63 0.00 31.59
C LEU A 660 5.75 1.13 30.56
N ALA A 661 4.62 1.71 30.18
CA ALA A 661 4.56 2.97 29.45
C ALA A 661 4.48 4.12 30.47
N LEU A 662 5.55 4.91 30.59
CA LEU A 662 5.63 6.02 31.56
C LEU A 662 5.04 7.32 31.00
N GLY A 663 4.68 7.38 29.72
CA GLY A 663 4.13 8.58 29.11
C GLY A 663 5.09 9.78 29.17
N GLU A 664 4.52 10.98 29.25
CA GLU A 664 5.28 12.22 29.30
C GLU A 664 5.89 12.50 30.69
N GLY A 665 7.14 12.96 30.69
CA GLY A 665 7.94 13.17 31.89
C GLY A 665 7.78 14.55 32.54
N GLU A 666 6.96 15.46 31.98
CA GLU A 666 6.81 16.82 32.51
C GLU A 666 6.36 16.84 33.98
N ALA A 667 5.48 15.91 34.36
CA ALA A 667 4.99 15.77 35.73
C ALA A 667 6.07 15.30 36.74
N GLY A 668 7.25 14.88 36.26
CA GLY A 668 8.37 14.41 37.06
C GLY A 668 8.31 12.91 37.39
N PRO A 669 8.84 12.47 38.55
CA PRO A 669 8.90 11.06 38.91
C PRO A 669 7.52 10.39 38.99
N GLN A 670 7.44 9.16 38.47
CA GLN A 670 6.22 8.34 38.48
C GLN A 670 6.40 7.09 39.34
N THR A 671 5.39 6.77 40.15
CA THR A 671 5.37 5.53 40.93
C THR A 671 4.55 4.47 40.22
N VAL A 672 5.14 3.29 40.04
CA VAL A 672 4.56 2.11 39.40
C VAL A 672 4.48 0.95 40.38
N SER A 673 3.47 0.10 40.20
CA SER A 673 3.23 -1.10 41.00
C SER A 673 3.42 -2.35 40.15
N LEU A 674 4.32 -3.26 40.56
CA LEU A 674 4.53 -4.56 39.92
C LEU A 674 4.07 -5.68 40.83
N SER A 675 3.25 -6.59 40.31
CA SER A 675 2.81 -7.81 41.00
C SER A 675 3.69 -8.98 40.59
N VAL A 676 4.48 -9.49 41.53
CA VAL A 676 5.34 -10.66 41.35
C VAL A 676 4.62 -11.88 41.90
N THR A 677 4.20 -12.79 41.02
CA THR A 677 3.45 -14.00 41.37
C THR A 677 4.34 -15.22 41.23
N ASN A 678 4.47 -16.01 42.31
CA ASN A 678 5.27 -17.23 42.33
C ASN A 678 4.33 -18.45 42.37
N THR A 679 4.35 -19.25 41.31
CA THR A 679 3.54 -20.47 41.18
C THR A 679 4.25 -21.74 41.66
N ALA A 680 5.54 -21.65 42.03
CA ALA A 680 6.29 -22.78 42.55
C ALA A 680 5.84 -23.21 43.96
N ASP A 681 6.18 -24.45 44.32
CA ASP A 681 5.90 -25.05 45.64
C ASP A 681 6.85 -24.54 46.76
N ALA A 682 7.73 -23.58 46.45
CA ALA A 682 8.70 -23.01 47.38
C ALA A 682 8.78 -21.48 47.26
N PRO A 683 9.10 -20.76 48.35
CA PRO A 683 9.32 -19.32 48.27
C PRO A 683 10.55 -18.98 47.40
N ALA A 684 10.48 -17.87 46.69
CA ALA A 684 11.56 -17.33 45.85
C ALA A 684 11.91 -15.91 46.28
N THR A 685 13.20 -15.57 46.20
CA THR A 685 13.73 -14.24 46.51
C THR A 685 14.44 -13.68 45.28
N TYR A 686 14.15 -12.42 44.96
CA TYR A 686 14.68 -11.72 43.79
C TYR A 686 15.35 -10.41 44.21
N ASP A 687 16.59 -10.20 43.75
CA ASP A 687 17.24 -8.89 43.77
C ASP A 687 16.66 -8.00 42.67
N ILE A 688 16.33 -6.76 43.00
CA ILE A 688 15.68 -5.79 42.10
C ILE A 688 16.67 -4.70 41.74
N ALA A 689 16.90 -4.49 40.44
CA ALA A 689 17.80 -3.47 39.92
C ALA A 689 17.20 -2.73 38.71
N ASN A 690 17.64 -1.49 38.51
CA ASN A 690 17.37 -0.74 37.28
C ASN A 690 18.53 -0.94 36.30
N ASN A 691 18.25 -1.50 35.14
CA ASN A 691 19.16 -1.55 34.01
C ASN A 691 18.80 -0.44 33.03
N ALA A 692 19.44 0.73 33.18
CA ALA A 692 19.25 1.90 32.33
C ALA A 692 20.42 2.14 31.35
N GLU A 693 21.27 1.13 31.13
CA GLU A 693 22.41 1.20 30.20
C GLU A 693 21.92 1.03 28.74
N THR A 694 21.07 1.96 28.29
CA THR A 694 20.40 1.93 26.99
C THR A 694 20.51 3.27 26.29
N ILE A 695 20.37 3.26 24.97
CA ILE A 695 20.24 4.50 24.20
C ILE A 695 18.89 5.20 24.47
N ALA A 696 18.90 6.51 24.27
CA ALA A 696 17.73 7.39 24.13
C ALA A 696 17.77 8.03 22.74
N VAL A 697 16.61 8.44 22.22
CA VAL A 697 16.48 9.05 20.89
C VAL A 697 15.67 10.34 20.94
N GLY A 698 15.94 11.28 20.03
CA GLY A 698 15.23 12.56 19.94
C GLY A 698 15.09 13.05 18.50
N PRO A 699 14.41 14.19 18.29
CA PRO A 699 14.17 14.76 16.96
C PRO A 699 15.48 15.16 16.25
N PRO A 700 15.49 15.29 14.91
CA PRO A 700 14.35 15.17 13.98
C PRO A 700 13.72 13.77 13.93
N THR A 701 12.44 13.65 13.53
CA THR A 701 11.76 12.35 13.59
C THR A 701 12.21 11.40 12.49
N ASP A 702 12.50 11.91 11.29
CA ASP A 702 12.96 11.19 10.11
C ASP A 702 14.42 10.73 10.21
N VAL A 703 15.29 11.53 10.83
CA VAL A 703 16.71 11.24 11.08
C VAL A 703 17.07 11.43 12.55
N PRO A 704 16.75 10.47 13.43
CA PRO A 704 16.88 10.67 14.87
C PRO A 704 18.32 10.88 15.32
N SER A 705 18.46 11.72 16.34
CA SER A 705 19.67 11.85 17.14
C SER A 705 19.71 10.80 18.26
N TYR A 706 20.88 10.26 18.56
CA TYR A 706 21.09 9.25 19.59
C TYR A 706 21.83 9.80 20.81
N TYR A 707 21.40 9.38 21.99
CA TYR A 707 21.95 9.84 23.27
C TYR A 707 22.13 8.68 24.25
N TYR A 708 23.03 8.83 25.21
CA TYR A 708 23.02 8.06 26.46
C TYR A 708 22.43 8.95 27.55
N ASP A 709 21.21 8.63 28.02
CA ASP A 709 20.44 9.50 28.91
C ASP A 709 19.57 8.68 29.88
N PRO A 710 20.16 8.09 30.93
CA PRO A 710 19.49 7.08 31.74
C PRO A 710 18.45 7.67 32.70
N ALA A 711 17.31 7.00 32.83
CA ALA A 711 16.36 7.24 33.91
C ALA A 711 16.88 6.67 35.24
N SER A 712 16.42 7.22 36.37
CA SER A 712 16.77 6.69 37.71
C SER A 712 15.58 6.03 38.38
N MET A 713 15.85 5.06 39.26
CA MET A 713 14.82 4.30 39.97
C MET A 713 15.07 4.32 41.48
N THR A 714 14.00 4.45 42.26
CA THR A 714 14.04 4.29 43.73
C THR A 714 12.94 3.35 44.20
N GLY A 715 13.19 2.59 45.27
CA GLY A 715 12.25 1.62 45.83
C GLY A 715 12.95 0.46 46.54
N PRO A 716 12.27 -0.67 46.79
CA PRO A 716 12.90 -1.85 47.35
C PRO A 716 13.91 -2.46 46.37
N THR A 717 15.00 -3.01 46.91
CA THR A 717 16.07 -3.66 46.15
C THR A 717 15.99 -5.18 46.19
N GLU A 718 15.01 -5.74 46.90
CA GLU A 718 14.78 -7.18 47.04
C GLU A 718 13.29 -7.43 47.30
N VAL A 719 12.76 -8.54 46.79
CA VAL A 719 11.43 -9.04 47.13
C VAL A 719 11.49 -10.55 47.40
N THR A 720 10.76 -11.02 48.40
CA THR A 720 10.54 -12.45 48.64
C THR A 720 9.07 -12.77 48.50
N VAL A 721 8.74 -13.76 47.67
CA VAL A 721 7.38 -14.19 47.36
C VAL A 721 7.20 -15.62 47.86
N GLY A 722 6.18 -15.85 48.68
CA GLY A 722 5.83 -17.18 49.16
C GLY A 722 5.43 -18.13 48.04
N ALA A 723 5.41 -19.43 48.32
CA ALA A 723 4.92 -20.45 47.39
C ALA A 723 3.43 -20.24 47.09
N GLY A 724 3.06 -20.11 45.82
CA GLY A 724 1.68 -19.82 45.40
C GLY A 724 1.16 -18.44 45.82
N GLU A 725 2.05 -17.52 46.22
CA GLU A 725 1.69 -16.17 46.66
C GLU A 725 2.05 -15.11 45.61
N THR A 726 1.46 -13.92 45.75
CA THR A 726 1.80 -12.71 44.99
C THR A 726 2.30 -11.63 45.93
N ALA A 727 3.40 -10.96 45.59
CA ALA A 727 3.90 -9.78 46.27
C ALA A 727 3.77 -8.55 45.38
N VAL A 728 3.49 -7.38 45.96
CA VAL A 728 3.44 -6.11 45.23
C VAL A 728 4.70 -5.30 45.54
N VAL A 729 5.35 -4.82 44.49
CA VAL A 729 6.57 -4.02 44.52
C VAL A 729 6.26 -2.62 43.99
N GLU A 730 6.49 -1.60 44.81
CA GLU A 730 6.30 -0.19 44.44
C GLU A 730 7.65 0.43 44.09
N LEU A 731 7.79 0.95 42.87
CA LEU A 731 9.02 1.58 42.37
C LEU A 731 8.68 2.98 41.87
N THR A 732 9.57 3.94 42.10
CA THR A 732 9.47 5.29 41.54
C THR A 732 10.56 5.49 40.50
N ILE A 733 10.17 5.69 39.24
CA ILE A 733 11.06 5.99 38.11
C ILE A 733 11.06 7.50 37.89
N THR A 734 12.25 8.09 37.78
CA THR A 734 12.45 9.51 37.51
C THR A 734 12.99 9.67 36.09
N PRO A 735 12.30 10.42 35.21
CA PRO A 735 12.77 10.67 33.85
C PRO A 735 14.12 11.41 33.87
N PRO A 736 14.92 11.28 32.80
CA PRO A 736 16.12 12.10 32.64
C PRO A 736 15.79 13.60 32.63
N ALA A 737 16.76 14.44 33.00
CA ALA A 737 16.57 15.89 33.09
C ALA A 737 16.56 16.61 31.72
N SER A 738 16.89 15.90 30.65
CA SER A 738 16.78 16.39 29.27
C SER A 738 15.32 16.61 28.87
N SER A 739 15.12 17.25 27.72
CA SER A 739 13.82 17.40 27.09
C SER A 739 13.83 16.82 25.68
N GLN A 740 12.66 16.47 25.18
CA GLN A 740 12.44 16.01 23.81
C GLN A 740 13.16 14.71 23.46
N ARG A 741 13.22 13.76 24.39
CA ARG A 741 13.85 12.45 24.15
C ARG A 741 12.98 11.30 24.62
N MET A 742 12.88 10.26 23.81
CA MET A 742 12.41 8.96 24.26
C MET A 742 13.54 8.24 24.98
N TYR A 743 13.30 7.85 26.22
CA TYR A 743 14.23 7.07 27.04
C TYR A 743 13.60 5.72 27.41
N SER A 744 14.43 4.76 27.78
CA SER A 744 13.95 3.43 28.19
C SER A 744 14.85 2.78 29.25
N GLY A 745 14.52 1.55 29.66
CA GLY A 745 15.35 0.69 30.50
C GLY A 745 14.58 -0.55 30.94
N TRP A 746 15.18 -1.38 31.81
CA TRP A 746 14.56 -2.60 32.34
C TRP A 746 14.64 -2.65 33.87
N ILE A 747 13.53 -2.99 34.50
CA ILE A 747 13.52 -3.42 35.89
C ILE A 747 13.85 -4.91 35.90
N THR A 748 14.99 -5.28 36.49
CA THR A 748 15.49 -6.66 36.49
C THR A 748 15.27 -7.30 37.87
N PHE A 749 14.69 -8.51 37.87
CA PHE A 749 14.45 -9.35 39.04
C PHE A 749 15.35 -10.59 38.95
N THR A 750 16.48 -10.56 39.65
CA THR A 750 17.48 -11.63 39.60
C THR A 750 17.25 -12.65 40.72
N PRO A 751 16.94 -13.92 40.42
CA PRO A 751 16.82 -14.95 41.44
C PRO A 751 18.19 -15.40 41.97
N GLY A 752 18.21 -16.11 43.10
CA GLY A 752 19.44 -16.71 43.62
C GLY A 752 20.01 -17.85 42.75
N GLU A 753 19.16 -18.54 41.98
CA GLU A 753 19.50 -19.53 40.96
C GLU A 753 18.48 -19.40 39.80
N GLY A 754 18.94 -19.54 38.55
CA GLY A 754 18.12 -19.33 37.34
C GLY A 754 18.38 -17.98 36.68
N ASP A 755 17.68 -17.74 35.57
CA ASP A 755 17.83 -16.53 34.75
C ASP A 755 16.95 -15.37 35.25
N PRO A 756 17.38 -14.11 35.02
CA PRO A 756 16.68 -12.94 35.53
C PRO A 756 15.39 -12.66 34.76
N LEU A 757 14.34 -12.28 35.47
CA LEU A 757 13.11 -11.78 34.86
C LEU A 757 13.20 -10.27 34.65
N ARG A 758 12.60 -9.75 33.58
CA ARG A 758 12.73 -8.34 33.20
C ARG A 758 11.37 -7.68 32.91
N VAL A 759 11.26 -6.40 33.21
CA VAL A 759 10.11 -5.56 32.81
C VAL A 759 10.66 -4.32 32.11
N PRO A 760 10.54 -4.19 30.78
CA PRO A 760 10.93 -2.98 30.07
C PRO A 760 10.04 -1.81 30.46
N TYR A 761 10.64 -0.62 30.50
CA TYR A 761 9.92 0.64 30.59
C TYR A 761 10.40 1.61 29.50
N ALA A 762 9.52 2.51 29.07
CA ALA A 762 9.86 3.63 28.20
C ALA A 762 9.01 4.85 28.53
N GLY A 763 9.53 6.04 28.22
CA GLY A 763 8.84 7.30 28.40
C GLY A 763 9.49 8.43 27.62
N PHE A 764 8.90 9.61 27.69
CA PHE A 764 9.41 10.83 27.04
C PHE A 764 9.90 11.83 28.08
N SER A 765 11.09 12.39 27.91
CA SER A 765 11.64 13.40 28.82
C SER A 765 11.14 14.81 28.46
N GLY A 766 10.63 15.53 29.46
CA GLY A 766 10.07 16.87 29.29
C GLY A 766 8.61 16.90 28.79
N ASP A 767 8.23 18.04 28.24
CA ASP A 767 6.89 18.33 27.71
C ASP A 767 6.74 17.76 26.29
N TYR A 768 5.85 16.77 26.12
CA TYR A 768 5.61 16.14 24.82
C TYR A 768 4.90 17.09 23.85
N GLN A 769 4.07 18.01 24.36
CA GLN A 769 3.35 18.99 23.55
C GLN A 769 4.26 20.12 23.04
N SER A 770 5.52 20.13 23.45
CA SER A 770 6.55 21.02 22.89
C SER A 770 7.03 20.60 21.49
N LEU A 771 6.71 19.38 21.03
CA LEU A 771 7.01 18.94 19.66
C LEU A 771 6.11 19.69 18.66
N GLU A 772 6.71 20.16 17.57
CA GLU A 772 6.00 20.84 16.49
C GLU A 772 5.37 19.79 15.57
N VAL A 773 4.10 19.99 15.19
CA VAL A 773 3.38 19.11 14.27
C VAL A 773 3.44 19.67 12.85
N LEU A 774 3.10 20.94 12.69
CA LEU A 774 3.11 21.64 11.41
C LEU A 774 4.50 22.23 11.15
N THR A 775 5.26 21.61 10.25
CA THR A 775 6.56 22.15 9.82
C THR A 775 6.54 22.48 8.32
N PRO A 776 7.45 23.34 7.83
CA PRO A 776 7.54 23.66 6.41
C PRO A 776 7.97 22.53 5.48
N GLY A 777 8.31 21.35 6.02
CA GLY A 777 8.92 20.25 5.27
C GLY A 777 10.22 20.68 4.55
N THR A 778 10.65 19.90 3.56
CA THR A 778 11.81 20.25 2.72
C THR A 778 11.53 21.38 1.72
N SER A 779 10.26 21.64 1.38
CA SER A 779 9.88 22.67 0.40
C SER A 779 9.99 24.09 0.96
N GLY A 780 9.86 24.24 2.29
CA GLY A 780 9.85 25.55 2.95
C GLY A 780 8.58 26.36 2.72
N ALA A 781 7.58 25.78 2.03
CA ALA A 781 6.34 26.44 1.64
C ALA A 781 5.12 25.98 2.44
N LEU A 782 5.20 24.86 3.17
CA LEU A 782 4.06 24.28 3.89
C LEU A 782 3.88 24.88 5.30
N PRO A 783 2.67 24.78 5.89
CA PRO A 783 1.40 24.54 5.20
C PRO A 783 1.02 25.69 4.25
N VAL A 784 0.30 25.40 3.17
CA VAL A 784 -0.10 26.37 2.13
C VAL A 784 -1.47 26.04 1.53
N LEU A 785 -2.16 27.04 0.97
CA LEU A 785 -3.31 26.81 0.09
C LEU A 785 -2.81 26.40 -1.30
N GLY A 786 -3.31 25.28 -1.83
CA GLY A 786 -2.95 24.74 -3.12
C GLY A 786 -4.14 24.58 -4.04
N GLN A 787 -3.89 24.63 -5.34
CA GLN A 787 -4.84 24.28 -6.40
C GLN A 787 -4.34 23.05 -7.15
N LEU A 788 -5.23 22.08 -7.33
CA LEU A 788 -4.97 20.91 -8.16
C LEU A 788 -4.98 21.33 -9.64
N THR A 789 -3.88 21.12 -10.36
CA THR A 789 -3.73 21.51 -11.77
C THR A 789 -3.68 20.32 -12.71
N ALA A 790 -3.33 19.14 -12.22
CA ALA A 790 -3.46 17.88 -12.94
C ALA A 790 -3.65 16.71 -11.98
N CYS A 791 -4.34 15.69 -12.46
CA CYS A 791 -4.52 14.44 -11.75
C CYS A 791 -4.72 13.31 -12.75
N ASP A 792 -3.99 12.20 -12.59
CA ASP A 792 -4.14 11.03 -13.49
C ASP A 792 -5.43 10.26 -13.20
N ARG A 793 -5.93 10.34 -11.95
CA ARG A 793 -7.19 9.74 -11.53
C ARG A 793 -7.85 10.52 -10.39
N LEU A 794 -8.99 11.15 -10.66
CA LEU A 794 -9.86 11.72 -9.63
C LEU A 794 -10.83 10.65 -9.13
N ILE A 795 -11.04 10.60 -7.81
CA ILE A 795 -12.09 9.83 -7.14
C ILE A 795 -12.84 10.83 -6.24
N GLY A 796 -14.10 11.11 -6.57
CA GLY A 796 -14.77 12.29 -6.03
C GLY A 796 -14.02 13.57 -6.41
N ASP A 797 -13.84 14.47 -5.44
CA ASP A 797 -13.05 15.71 -5.59
C ASP A 797 -11.57 15.54 -5.19
N GLU A 798 -11.13 14.32 -4.92
CA GLU A 798 -9.78 14.04 -4.46
C GLU A 798 -8.92 13.42 -5.56
N CYS A 799 -7.69 13.91 -5.67
CA CYS A 799 -6.72 13.29 -6.57
C CYS A 799 -6.16 12.01 -5.97
N ALA A 800 -6.50 10.89 -6.61
CA ALA A 800 -6.10 9.54 -6.21
C ALA A 800 -4.73 9.13 -6.76
N TRP A 801 -4.26 9.76 -7.84
CA TRP A 801 -3.01 9.38 -8.50
C TRP A 801 -2.32 10.55 -9.22
N ASN A 802 -1.02 10.70 -8.97
CA ASN A 802 -0.13 11.71 -9.60
C ASN A 802 -0.72 13.12 -9.59
N GLY A 803 -1.28 13.54 -8.45
CA GLY A 803 -1.76 14.90 -8.27
C GLY A 803 -0.63 15.91 -8.41
N VAL A 804 -0.86 16.94 -9.21
CA VAL A 804 0.04 18.07 -9.44
C VAL A 804 -0.64 19.30 -8.86
N TRP A 805 0.03 19.97 -7.92
CA TRP A 805 -0.52 21.06 -7.14
C TRP A 805 0.33 22.31 -7.32
N ASP A 806 -0.28 23.40 -7.72
CA ASP A 806 0.40 24.70 -7.72
C ASP A 806 0.35 25.28 -6.31
N THR A 807 1.51 25.64 -5.78
CA THR A 807 1.65 26.40 -4.53
C THR A 807 1.65 27.88 -4.86
N PHE A 808 0.63 28.61 -4.42
CA PHE A 808 0.51 30.03 -4.72
C PHE A 808 1.49 30.88 -3.89
N ALA A 809 2.78 30.87 -4.24
CA ALA A 809 3.78 31.66 -3.55
C ALA A 809 3.87 33.12 -4.08
N ASP A 810 3.33 34.07 -3.30
CA ASP A 810 3.54 35.53 -3.28
C ASP A 810 4.05 36.20 -4.57
N THR A 811 3.14 36.76 -5.40
CA THR A 811 3.54 37.59 -6.56
C THR A 811 3.74 39.06 -6.22
N GLY A 812 3.40 39.54 -5.01
CA GLY A 812 3.35 40.97 -4.72
C GLY A 812 2.47 41.78 -5.70
N ALA A 813 1.57 41.11 -6.44
CA ALA A 813 0.86 41.65 -7.60
C ALA A 813 -0.59 41.14 -7.76
N GLY A 814 -1.38 41.05 -6.69
CA GLY A 814 -2.81 41.40 -6.75
C GLY A 814 -3.81 40.50 -7.51
N ASP A 815 -3.47 39.27 -7.90
CA ASP A 815 -4.46 38.29 -8.38
C ASP A 815 -4.77 37.31 -7.23
N GLU A 816 -6.03 37.28 -6.81
CA GLU A 816 -6.57 36.44 -5.72
C GLU A 816 -6.96 35.07 -6.27
N PRO A 817 -6.73 33.95 -5.55
CA PRO A 817 -7.11 32.62 -6.01
C PRO A 817 -8.63 32.55 -6.22
N VAL A 818 -9.07 31.92 -7.32
CA VAL A 818 -10.49 31.70 -7.62
C VAL A 818 -10.70 30.21 -7.82
N TYR A 819 -11.62 29.63 -7.05
CA TYR A 819 -12.03 28.24 -7.16
C TYR A 819 -13.45 28.16 -7.74
N THR A 820 -13.61 27.29 -8.73
CA THR A 820 -14.90 27.07 -9.43
C THR A 820 -15.76 26.00 -8.77
N LEU A 821 -15.17 25.14 -7.92
CA LEU A 821 -15.80 23.97 -7.30
C LEU A 821 -16.25 22.90 -8.31
N VAL A 822 -15.56 22.81 -9.45
CA VAL A 822 -15.85 21.87 -10.53
C VAL A 822 -14.59 21.07 -10.86
N ASP A 823 -14.74 19.76 -11.10
CA ASP A 823 -13.66 18.85 -11.55
C ASP A 823 -12.37 18.89 -10.70
N GLY A 824 -12.52 18.94 -9.37
CA GLY A 824 -11.40 18.99 -8.42
C GLY A 824 -10.76 20.37 -8.24
N ASP A 825 -11.29 21.43 -8.87
CA ASP A 825 -10.90 22.83 -8.63
C ASP A 825 -11.53 23.38 -7.34
N VAL A 826 -11.05 22.83 -6.22
CA VAL A 826 -11.54 23.09 -4.87
C VAL A 826 -10.40 23.59 -3.96
N PRO A 827 -10.69 24.49 -3.01
CA PRO A 827 -9.68 24.99 -2.07
C PRO A 827 -9.10 23.85 -1.23
N THR A 828 -7.78 23.69 -1.26
CA THR A 828 -7.08 22.60 -0.58
C THR A 828 -5.93 23.12 0.27
N VAL A 829 -5.87 22.76 1.55
CA VAL A 829 -4.70 23.06 2.41
C VAL A 829 -3.71 21.90 2.34
N LEU A 830 -2.49 22.16 1.89
CA LEU A 830 -1.40 21.19 1.87
C LEU A 830 -0.56 21.37 3.15
N ALA A 831 -0.31 20.29 3.90
CA ALA A 831 0.46 20.37 5.14
C ALA A 831 1.39 19.16 5.33
N HIS A 832 2.61 19.41 5.82
CA HIS A 832 3.51 18.37 6.31
C HIS A 832 3.31 18.20 7.81
N LEU A 833 3.12 16.95 8.26
CA LEU A 833 2.96 16.61 9.66
C LEU A 833 4.25 15.95 10.17
N GLU A 834 5.15 16.72 10.79
CA GLU A 834 6.41 16.20 11.36
C GLU A 834 6.14 15.22 12.51
N HIS A 835 4.97 15.35 13.14
CA HIS A 835 4.53 14.51 14.24
C HIS A 835 3.03 14.18 14.11
N GLN A 836 2.54 13.13 14.77
CA GLN A 836 1.12 12.74 14.69
C GLN A 836 0.19 13.84 15.21
N ALA A 837 -0.97 13.97 14.56
CA ALA A 837 -2.04 14.88 14.96
C ALA A 837 -3.22 14.09 15.54
N ARG A 838 -3.67 14.46 16.75
CA ARG A 838 -4.84 13.84 17.36
C ARG A 838 -6.11 14.19 16.59
N SER A 839 -6.21 15.42 16.12
CA SER A 839 -7.32 15.91 15.32
C SER A 839 -6.85 17.08 14.46
N VAL A 840 -7.28 17.11 13.21
CA VAL A 840 -7.11 18.23 12.29
C VAL A 840 -8.49 18.72 11.89
N THR A 841 -8.76 19.99 12.14
CA THR A 841 -10.03 20.64 11.84
C THR A 841 -9.82 21.76 10.85
N LEU A 842 -10.61 21.79 9.77
CA LEU A 842 -10.69 22.91 8.84
C LEU A 842 -11.95 23.73 9.14
N THR A 843 -11.77 25.03 9.37
CA THR A 843 -12.86 25.98 9.59
C THR A 843 -12.88 27.03 8.48
N ALA A 844 -14.03 27.22 7.84
CA ALA A 844 -14.23 28.24 6.82
C ALA A 844 -14.76 29.54 7.43
N TYR A 845 -14.24 30.68 6.96
CA TYR A 845 -14.74 32.01 7.32
C TYR A 845 -14.99 32.85 6.07
N GLU A 846 -16.04 33.66 6.08
CA GLU A 846 -16.21 34.75 5.12
C GLU A 846 -15.10 35.79 5.30
N VAL A 847 -14.76 36.53 4.24
CA VAL A 847 -13.78 37.61 4.29
C VAL A 847 -14.49 38.97 4.30
N ASN A 848 -14.13 39.84 5.24
CA ASN A 848 -14.63 41.21 5.31
C ASN A 848 -14.15 42.05 4.11
N ASP A 849 -14.83 43.16 3.82
CA ASP A 849 -14.45 44.12 2.76
C ASP A 849 -12.99 44.63 2.86
N ASP A 850 -12.38 44.58 4.05
CA ASP A 850 -10.99 44.99 4.31
C ASP A 850 -9.96 43.87 4.19
N GLY A 851 -10.39 42.66 3.81
CA GLY A 851 -9.54 41.47 3.66
C GLY A 851 -9.28 40.71 4.96
N SER A 852 -9.87 41.12 6.09
CA SER A 852 -9.74 40.40 7.36
C SER A 852 -10.78 39.28 7.52
N GLN A 853 -10.49 38.34 8.43
CA GLN A 853 -11.42 37.28 8.83
C GLN A 853 -12.77 37.85 9.29
N GLY A 854 -13.82 37.44 8.60
CA GLY A 854 -15.22 37.85 8.81
C GLY A 854 -16.01 36.87 9.66
N ALA A 855 -17.25 36.61 9.26
CA ALA A 855 -18.12 35.69 9.97
C ALA A 855 -17.66 34.23 9.75
N GLU A 856 -17.69 33.44 10.81
CA GLU A 856 -17.50 31.99 10.72
C GLU A 856 -18.64 31.37 9.91
N VAL A 857 -18.27 30.59 8.88
CA VAL A 857 -19.20 29.71 8.16
C VAL A 857 -19.44 28.47 9.03
N GLY A 858 -18.34 27.81 9.41
CA GLY A 858 -18.32 26.69 10.34
C GLY A 858 -17.14 25.74 10.10
N VAL A 859 -17.11 24.64 10.87
CA VAL A 859 -16.17 23.53 10.67
C VAL A 859 -16.61 22.72 9.46
N VAL A 860 -15.76 22.69 8.43
CA VAL A 860 -16.06 22.07 7.13
C VAL A 860 -15.43 20.69 6.94
N SER A 861 -14.35 20.38 7.67
CA SER A 861 -13.77 19.03 7.71
C SER A 861 -13.14 18.78 9.08
N THR A 862 -13.21 17.53 9.55
CA THR A 862 -12.55 17.07 10.78
C THR A 862 -12.05 15.66 10.54
N GLN A 863 -10.76 15.44 10.77
CA GLN A 863 -10.12 14.14 10.67
C GLN A 863 -9.35 13.86 11.96
N ASP A 864 -9.58 12.69 12.54
CA ASP A 864 -9.00 12.30 13.82
C ASP A 864 -7.91 11.23 13.65
N TYR A 865 -6.96 11.22 14.58
CA TYR A 865 -5.92 10.20 14.70
C TYR A 865 -5.06 10.04 13.44
N LEU A 866 -4.57 11.17 12.93
CA LEU A 866 -3.76 11.21 11.72
C LEU A 866 -2.29 10.84 12.01
N PRO A 867 -1.64 10.06 11.12
CA PRO A 867 -0.23 9.73 11.22
C PRO A 867 0.65 10.96 10.94
N ARG A 868 1.95 10.83 11.21
CA ARG A 868 2.94 11.79 10.72
C ARG A 868 3.23 11.52 9.23
N SER A 869 3.77 12.50 8.51
CA SER A 869 4.33 12.31 7.17
C SER A 869 5.51 11.32 7.22
N ALA A 870 5.60 10.40 6.24
CA ALA A 870 6.64 9.37 6.21
C ALA A 870 8.04 9.96 6.02
N ALA A 871 8.21 10.81 4.99
CA ALA A 871 9.43 11.54 4.70
C ALA A 871 9.26 13.06 4.82
N GLN A 872 10.38 13.78 4.98
CA GLN A 872 10.44 15.24 5.21
C GLN A 872 9.82 16.08 4.06
N GLY A 873 9.67 15.51 2.87
CA GLY A 873 9.08 16.19 1.70
C GLY A 873 7.62 15.85 1.45
N ASP A 874 7.03 14.91 2.18
CA ASP A 874 5.65 14.48 1.95
C ASP A 874 4.65 15.43 2.60
N PHE A 875 3.48 15.58 1.97
CA PHE A 875 2.37 16.37 2.50
C PHE A 875 1.04 15.61 2.45
N SER A 876 0.13 16.02 3.32
CA SER A 876 -1.29 15.65 3.27
C SER A 876 -2.09 16.82 2.69
N ALA A 877 -3.08 16.51 1.85
CA ALA A 877 -4.00 17.48 1.27
C ALA A 877 -5.33 17.47 2.03
N PHE A 878 -5.81 18.61 2.50
CA PHE A 878 -7.07 18.76 3.22
C PHE A 878 -8.02 19.59 2.36
N VAL A 879 -9.01 18.93 1.77
CA VAL A 879 -9.87 19.48 0.72
C VAL A 879 -11.12 20.08 1.33
N TRP A 880 -11.61 21.18 0.78
CA TRP A 880 -12.95 21.69 1.05
C TRP A 880 -13.72 21.88 -0.26
N ASP A 881 -14.79 21.11 -0.46
CA ASP A 881 -15.64 21.12 -1.66
C ASP A 881 -16.54 22.38 -1.78
N GLY A 882 -16.41 23.34 -0.87
CA GLY A 882 -17.24 24.55 -0.84
C GLY A 882 -18.64 24.32 -0.29
N THR A 883 -18.89 23.22 0.42
CA THR A 883 -20.17 22.95 1.09
C THR A 883 -20.07 23.07 2.62
N PHE A 884 -21.20 23.27 3.28
CA PHE A 884 -21.31 23.21 4.73
C PHE A 884 -22.69 22.67 5.12
N GLN A 885 -22.74 21.59 5.90
CA GLN A 885 -23.99 20.90 6.28
C GLN A 885 -24.83 20.48 5.05
N GLY A 886 -24.17 20.00 4.00
CA GLY A 886 -24.81 19.52 2.77
C GLY A 886 -25.30 20.62 1.82
N GLU A 887 -25.02 21.89 2.10
CA GLU A 887 -25.42 23.02 1.25
C GLU A 887 -24.17 23.77 0.73
N ALA A 888 -24.17 24.11 -0.56
CA ALA A 888 -23.11 24.92 -1.15
C ALA A 888 -23.07 26.33 -0.53
N VAL A 889 -21.87 26.83 -0.24
CA VAL A 889 -21.71 28.22 0.21
C VAL A 889 -21.95 29.19 -0.94
N ALA A 890 -22.28 30.44 -0.61
CA ALA A 890 -22.53 31.45 -1.63
C ALA A 890 -21.23 31.85 -2.36
N ASP A 891 -21.32 32.26 -3.62
CA ASP A 891 -20.22 32.97 -4.29
C ASP A 891 -19.74 34.13 -3.41
N GLY A 892 -18.44 34.20 -3.16
CA GLY A 892 -17.88 35.12 -2.19
C GLY A 892 -16.42 34.87 -1.89
N LYS A 893 -15.89 35.66 -0.95
CA LYS A 893 -14.50 35.53 -0.49
C LYS A 893 -14.45 34.79 0.82
N TYR A 894 -13.52 33.84 0.90
CA TYR A 894 -13.36 32.93 2.03
C TYR A 894 -11.89 32.82 2.43
N LEU A 895 -11.68 32.30 3.64
CA LEU A 895 -10.38 31.81 4.12
C LEU A 895 -10.60 30.48 4.84
N LEU A 896 -9.57 29.64 4.87
CA LEU A 896 -9.54 28.40 5.62
C LEU A 896 -8.56 28.53 6.79
N GLU A 897 -9.04 28.17 7.97
CA GLU A 897 -8.21 27.99 9.17
C GLU A 897 -8.07 26.50 9.47
N MET A 898 -6.85 26.00 9.43
CA MET A 898 -6.50 24.66 9.90
C MET A 898 -6.10 24.76 11.38
N SER A 899 -6.72 23.95 12.22
CA SER A 899 -6.38 23.77 13.63
C SER A 899 -5.94 22.33 13.87
N VAL A 900 -4.77 22.16 14.49
CA VAL A 900 -4.15 20.85 14.73
C VAL A 900 -3.99 20.64 16.22
N LEU A 901 -4.74 19.69 16.78
CA LEU A 901 -4.57 19.25 18.16
C LEU A 901 -3.43 18.23 18.22
N LYS A 902 -2.41 18.55 19.04
CA LYS A 902 -1.24 17.68 19.25
C LYS A 902 -1.63 16.34 19.89
N ALA A 903 -0.74 15.36 19.81
CA ALA A 903 -1.07 13.96 20.11
C ALA A 903 -1.68 13.70 21.50
N LEU A 904 -1.13 14.30 22.57
CA LEU A 904 -1.71 14.28 23.92
C LEU A 904 -2.39 15.61 24.30
N GLY A 905 -2.78 16.39 23.29
CA GLY A 905 -3.27 17.73 23.45
C GLY A 905 -4.58 17.80 24.24
N ASP A 906 -4.70 18.85 25.07
CA ASP A 906 -5.94 19.21 25.76
C ASP A 906 -6.56 20.33 24.93
N PRO A 907 -7.74 20.14 24.31
CA PRO A 907 -8.39 21.19 23.52
C PRO A 907 -8.74 22.44 24.33
N ALA A 908 -8.75 22.36 25.67
CA ALA A 908 -8.91 23.53 26.53
C ALA A 908 -7.61 24.35 26.72
N ASN A 909 -6.45 23.83 26.31
CA ASN A 909 -5.16 24.50 26.38
C ASN A 909 -4.68 24.94 24.99
N PRO A 910 -4.71 26.26 24.66
CA PRO A 910 -4.27 26.76 23.36
C PRO A 910 -2.82 26.45 23.01
N ALA A 911 -1.95 26.18 23.99
CA ALA A 911 -0.56 25.78 23.71
C ALA A 911 -0.44 24.37 23.10
N HIS A 912 -1.49 23.55 23.22
CA HIS A 912 -1.53 22.19 22.68
C HIS A 912 -2.13 22.16 21.26
N THR A 913 -2.41 23.33 20.68
CA THR A 913 -3.01 23.47 19.35
C THR A 913 -2.12 24.34 18.48
N GLU A 914 -1.81 23.87 17.28
CA GLU A 914 -1.16 24.64 16.23
C GLU A 914 -2.21 25.10 15.21
N THR A 915 -2.00 26.26 14.61
CA THR A 915 -2.97 26.84 13.66
C THR A 915 -2.28 27.40 12.44
N PHE A 916 -2.88 27.18 11.27
CA PHE A 916 -2.54 27.83 10.02
C PHE A 916 -3.78 28.51 9.45
N THR A 917 -3.62 29.70 8.87
CA THR A 917 -4.72 30.42 8.20
C THR A 917 -4.26 30.73 6.78
N SER A 918 -5.04 30.32 5.78
CA SER A 918 -4.75 30.57 4.37
C SER A 918 -4.81 32.06 4.02
N GLU A 919 -4.25 32.45 2.87
CA GLU A 919 -4.67 33.69 2.22
C GLU A 919 -6.17 33.68 1.85
N PRO A 920 -6.80 34.86 1.70
CA PRO A 920 -8.14 34.97 1.14
C PRO A 920 -8.21 34.42 -0.30
N PHE A 921 -9.30 33.71 -0.60
CA PHE A 921 -9.62 33.22 -1.95
C PHE A 921 -11.10 33.48 -2.27
N THR A 922 -11.45 33.42 -3.55
CA THR A 922 -12.81 33.60 -4.04
C THR A 922 -13.40 32.25 -4.48
N ILE A 923 -14.62 31.96 -4.03
CA ILE A 923 -15.50 30.96 -4.65
C ILE A 923 -16.42 31.73 -5.59
N GLY A 924 -16.48 31.35 -6.87
CA GLY A 924 -17.30 32.03 -7.85
C GLY A 924 -17.88 31.07 -8.88
N SER A 925 -19.21 31.16 -9.09
CA SER A 925 -19.91 30.41 -10.12
C SER A 925 -19.24 30.62 -11.49
N ALA A 926 -18.95 29.52 -12.18
CA ALA A 926 -18.48 29.53 -13.56
C ALA A 926 -19.52 30.15 -14.50
N VAL A 927 -19.56 31.49 -14.59
CA VAL A 927 -20.22 32.18 -15.70
C VAL A 927 -19.40 33.41 -16.12
N SER A 928 -18.25 33.13 -16.70
CA SER A 928 -17.89 33.76 -17.96
C SER A 928 -17.80 32.66 -19.00
N PRO A 929 -18.19 32.88 -20.27
CA PRO A 929 -17.95 31.87 -21.30
C PRO A 929 -16.47 31.47 -21.23
N PRO A 930 -16.15 30.17 -21.38
CA PRO A 930 -14.77 29.69 -21.39
C PRO A 930 -13.91 30.62 -22.23
N SER A 931 -12.72 30.99 -21.74
CA SER A 931 -11.70 31.53 -22.65
C SER A 931 -11.20 30.45 -23.61
N SER A 932 -11.36 29.18 -23.23
CA SER A 932 -10.95 27.96 -23.94
C SER A 932 -11.78 26.77 -23.46
N PRO A 933 -12.06 25.76 -24.29
CA PRO A 933 -12.81 24.59 -23.85
C PRO A 933 -11.99 23.70 -22.91
N GLU A 934 -12.64 23.11 -21.92
CA GLU A 934 -12.13 21.90 -21.27
C GLU A 934 -12.14 20.74 -22.27
N VAL A 935 -11.13 19.87 -22.25
CA VAL A 935 -11.01 18.76 -23.21
C VAL A 935 -10.94 17.42 -22.52
N THR A 936 -12.05 16.69 -22.53
CA THR A 936 -12.16 15.35 -21.97
C THR A 936 -12.03 14.30 -23.06
N ARG A 937 -11.45 13.12 -22.75
CA ARG A 937 -11.37 12.00 -23.70
C ARG A 937 -12.06 10.75 -23.18
N TYR A 938 -13.08 10.29 -23.90
CA TYR A 938 -13.69 8.99 -23.67
C TYR A 938 -12.96 7.92 -24.49
N VAL A 939 -12.19 7.08 -23.80
CA VAL A 939 -11.38 6.02 -24.41
C VAL A 939 -11.47 4.73 -23.61
N GLY A 940 -11.58 3.61 -24.33
CA GLY A 940 -11.33 2.28 -23.80
C GLY A 940 -10.20 1.58 -24.56
N THR A 941 -9.78 0.42 -24.06
CA THR A 941 -8.71 -0.41 -24.66
C THR A 941 -9.02 -0.87 -26.09
N ASP A 942 -10.31 -0.95 -26.44
CA ASP A 942 -10.82 -1.11 -27.78
C ASP A 942 -12.18 -0.41 -27.96
N ARG A 943 -12.75 -0.44 -29.16
CA ARG A 943 -14.05 0.18 -29.49
C ARG A 943 -15.23 -0.29 -28.64
N TYR A 944 -15.17 -1.48 -28.06
CA TYR A 944 -16.23 -2.01 -27.20
C TYR A 944 -16.10 -1.43 -25.79
N ALA A 945 -14.87 -1.33 -25.30
CA ALA A 945 -14.57 -0.64 -24.05
C ALA A 945 -14.83 0.88 -24.15
N THR A 946 -14.54 1.53 -25.30
CA THR A 946 -14.91 2.93 -25.52
C THR A 946 -16.42 3.13 -25.49
N ALA A 947 -17.20 2.24 -26.12
CA ALA A 947 -18.66 2.29 -26.05
C ALA A 947 -19.18 2.10 -24.62
N ALA A 948 -18.55 1.21 -23.84
CA ALA A 948 -18.86 1.03 -22.42
C ALA A 948 -18.52 2.29 -21.59
N ARG A 949 -17.36 2.92 -21.82
CA ARG A 949 -17.00 4.18 -21.17
C ARG A 949 -17.99 5.29 -21.52
N ILE A 950 -18.41 5.43 -22.78
CA ILE A 950 -19.45 6.42 -23.17
C ILE A 950 -20.77 6.13 -22.46
N SER A 951 -21.10 4.85 -22.28
CA SER A 951 -22.31 4.41 -21.58
C SER A 951 -22.26 4.62 -20.06
N ALA A 952 -21.07 4.72 -19.46
CA ALA A 952 -20.92 5.06 -18.05
C ALA A 952 -21.50 6.43 -17.67
N GLU A 953 -21.73 7.31 -18.66
CA GLU A 953 -22.41 8.60 -18.50
C GLU A 953 -23.94 8.50 -18.33
N TYR A 954 -24.48 7.28 -18.31
CA TYR A 954 -25.89 6.99 -18.01
C TYR A 954 -26.00 6.33 -16.64
N GLU A 955 -27.01 6.75 -15.87
CA GLU A 955 -27.33 6.15 -14.57
C GLU A 955 -27.68 4.65 -14.69
N PRO A 956 -27.37 3.83 -13.67
CA PRO A 956 -27.91 2.48 -13.54
C PRO A 956 -29.45 2.42 -13.60
N GLY A 957 -30.01 1.29 -14.01
CA GLY A 957 -31.46 1.06 -14.08
C GLY A 957 -32.14 1.70 -15.30
N VAL A 958 -31.46 1.78 -16.44
CA VAL A 958 -32.05 2.39 -17.66
C VAL A 958 -33.24 1.57 -18.17
N ASP A 959 -34.27 2.25 -18.66
CA ASP A 959 -35.44 1.57 -19.25
C ASP A 959 -35.06 0.66 -20.42
N ARG A 960 -34.04 1.04 -21.20
CA ARG A 960 -33.63 0.34 -22.41
C ARG A 960 -32.16 0.51 -22.75
N VAL A 961 -31.55 -0.55 -23.29
CA VAL A 961 -30.21 -0.53 -23.91
C VAL A 961 -30.28 -0.98 -25.35
N TYR A 962 -29.61 -0.25 -26.24
CA TYR A 962 -29.48 -0.61 -27.65
C TYR A 962 -28.16 -1.34 -27.92
N ILE A 963 -28.22 -2.50 -28.57
CA ILE A 963 -27.05 -3.30 -28.95
C ILE A 963 -26.87 -3.29 -30.46
N ALA A 964 -25.69 -2.86 -30.91
CA ALA A 964 -25.29 -2.93 -32.31
C ALA A 964 -23.97 -3.68 -32.50
N THR A 965 -23.67 -4.08 -33.74
CA THR A 965 -22.38 -4.70 -34.07
C THR A 965 -21.26 -3.66 -34.12
N GLY A 966 -20.06 -4.00 -33.64
CA GLY A 966 -18.87 -3.16 -33.71
C GLY A 966 -18.02 -3.32 -34.99
N ARG A 967 -18.57 -3.84 -36.10
CA ARG A 967 -17.81 -4.12 -37.35
C ARG A 967 -18.38 -3.58 -38.67
N ASP A 968 -19.70 -3.58 -38.88
CA ASP A 968 -20.37 -3.03 -40.08
C ASP A 968 -21.70 -2.43 -39.62
N TYR A 969 -21.78 -1.10 -39.50
CA TYR A 969 -22.70 -0.42 -38.59
C TYR A 969 -23.86 0.38 -39.24
N PRO A 970 -24.40 0.05 -40.44
CA PRO A 970 -25.46 0.85 -41.03
C PRO A 970 -26.75 0.81 -40.19
N ASP A 971 -26.95 -0.28 -39.42
CA ASP A 971 -28.08 -0.44 -38.50
C ASP A 971 -27.88 0.40 -37.21
N ALA A 972 -26.62 0.64 -36.81
CA ALA A 972 -26.28 1.42 -35.63
C ALA A 972 -26.54 2.92 -35.80
N LEU A 973 -26.58 3.44 -37.04
CA LEU A 973 -26.80 4.87 -37.31
C LEU A 973 -28.24 5.30 -37.03
N ALA A 974 -29.20 4.57 -37.59
CA ALA A 974 -30.61 4.79 -37.29
C ALA A 974 -30.92 4.42 -35.83
N GLY A 975 -30.19 3.43 -35.29
CA GLY A 975 -30.24 3.06 -33.88
C GLY A 975 -29.76 4.15 -32.94
N ALA A 976 -28.65 4.82 -33.24
CA ALA A 976 -28.07 5.87 -32.40
C ALA A 976 -29.01 7.08 -32.31
N ALA A 977 -29.68 7.44 -33.40
CA ALA A 977 -30.70 8.50 -33.38
C ALA A 977 -31.90 8.13 -32.48
N LEU A 978 -32.37 6.89 -32.56
CA LEU A 978 -33.46 6.42 -31.69
C LEU A 978 -33.00 6.33 -30.23
N ALA A 979 -31.82 5.79 -29.98
CA ALA A 979 -31.22 5.69 -28.65
C ALA A 979 -31.07 7.08 -28.02
N GLY A 980 -30.55 8.07 -28.76
CA GLY A 980 -30.46 9.45 -28.30
C GLY A 980 -31.82 10.09 -28.01
N ALA A 981 -32.83 9.87 -28.88
CA ALA A 981 -34.18 10.39 -28.68
C ALA A 981 -34.89 9.76 -27.46
N GLU A 982 -34.57 8.52 -27.10
CA GLU A 982 -35.13 7.83 -25.92
C GLU A 982 -34.26 8.01 -24.67
N GLY A 983 -33.12 8.70 -24.76
CA GLY A 983 -32.16 8.80 -23.66
C GLY A 983 -31.53 7.47 -23.23
N ALA A 984 -31.39 6.54 -24.16
CA ALA A 984 -30.86 5.20 -23.92
C ALA A 984 -29.41 5.06 -24.41
N PRO A 985 -28.55 4.28 -23.71
CA PRO A 985 -27.20 4.00 -24.18
C PRO A 985 -27.18 3.02 -25.37
N LEU A 986 -26.16 3.16 -26.22
CA LEU A 986 -25.87 2.26 -27.32
C LEU A 986 -24.51 1.56 -27.10
N LEU A 987 -24.55 0.25 -26.88
CA LEU A 987 -23.36 -0.59 -26.71
C LEU A 987 -23.05 -1.42 -27.95
N LEU A 988 -21.78 -1.79 -28.07
CA LEU A 988 -21.28 -2.55 -29.22
C LEU A 988 -20.92 -3.99 -28.84
N VAL A 989 -21.24 -4.93 -29.72
CA VAL A 989 -20.86 -6.36 -29.56
C VAL A 989 -20.07 -6.87 -30.76
N ARG A 990 -19.33 -7.98 -30.57
CA ARG A 990 -18.76 -8.75 -31.68
C ARG A 990 -19.87 -9.60 -32.30
N PRO A 991 -19.81 -9.92 -33.60
CA PRO A 991 -20.88 -10.70 -34.25
C PRO A 991 -21.25 -12.00 -33.51
N GLY A 992 -20.29 -12.70 -32.89
CA GLY A 992 -20.52 -13.99 -32.22
C GLY A 992 -20.26 -14.03 -30.71
N SER A 993 -19.96 -12.90 -30.06
CA SER A 993 -19.68 -12.86 -28.61
C SER A 993 -19.93 -11.47 -28.02
N ILE A 994 -20.30 -11.40 -26.75
CA ILE A 994 -20.36 -10.16 -25.97
C ILE A 994 -18.95 -9.91 -25.38
N PRO A 995 -18.29 -8.78 -25.66
CA PRO A 995 -17.01 -8.41 -25.02
C PRO A 995 -17.17 -8.23 -23.50
N ALA A 996 -16.10 -8.44 -22.72
CA ALA A 996 -16.13 -8.32 -21.26
C ALA A 996 -16.59 -6.93 -20.80
N ALA A 997 -16.04 -5.85 -21.37
CA ALA A 997 -16.46 -4.48 -21.06
C ALA A 997 -17.96 -4.24 -21.30
N THR A 998 -18.51 -4.82 -22.37
CA THR A 998 -19.96 -4.74 -22.65
C THR A 998 -20.80 -5.55 -21.66
N GLN A 999 -20.29 -6.68 -21.14
CA GLN A 999 -20.99 -7.49 -20.13
C GLN A 999 -21.04 -6.77 -18.78
N LEU A 1000 -19.90 -6.21 -18.34
CA LEU A 1000 -19.82 -5.42 -17.12
C LEU A 1000 -20.75 -4.22 -17.17
N GLU A 1001 -20.73 -3.48 -18.28
CA GLU A 1001 -21.57 -2.32 -18.45
C GLU A 1001 -23.07 -2.68 -18.54
N LEU A 1002 -23.42 -3.79 -19.18
CA LEU A 1002 -24.81 -4.28 -19.17
C LEU A 1002 -25.30 -4.66 -17.78
N ASN A 1003 -24.43 -5.23 -16.93
CA ASN A 1003 -24.76 -5.53 -15.53
C ASN A 1003 -24.95 -4.24 -14.72
N ARG A 1004 -24.07 -3.23 -14.90
CA ARG A 1004 -24.19 -1.93 -14.24
C ARG A 1004 -25.49 -1.21 -14.63
N LEU A 1005 -25.81 -1.22 -15.92
CA LEU A 1005 -26.99 -0.52 -16.44
C LEU A 1005 -28.32 -1.13 -15.99
N ASP A 1006 -28.35 -2.40 -15.56
CA ASP A 1006 -29.55 -3.15 -15.16
C ASP A 1006 -30.79 -2.85 -16.02
N ALA A 1007 -30.65 -3.08 -17.33
CA ALA A 1007 -31.60 -2.55 -18.30
C ALA A 1007 -32.98 -3.21 -18.20
N GLY A 1008 -34.06 -2.43 -18.24
CA GLY A 1008 -35.43 -2.94 -18.31
C GLY A 1008 -35.77 -3.68 -19.63
N GLU A 1009 -35.11 -3.34 -20.74
CA GLU A 1009 -35.22 -4.03 -22.03
C GLU A 1009 -33.91 -3.91 -22.82
N ILE A 1010 -33.52 -4.97 -23.56
CA ILE A 1010 -32.38 -4.92 -24.48
C ILE A 1010 -32.85 -5.06 -25.93
N ILE A 1011 -32.56 -4.06 -26.76
CA ILE A 1011 -32.90 -4.05 -28.19
C ILE A 1011 -31.68 -4.37 -29.03
N VAL A 1012 -31.70 -5.51 -29.72
CA VAL A 1012 -30.67 -5.90 -30.68
C VAL A 1012 -30.97 -5.34 -32.06
N LEU A 1013 -30.10 -4.47 -32.55
CA LEU A 1013 -30.19 -3.84 -33.86
C LEU A 1013 -29.45 -4.67 -34.91
N GLY A 1014 -30.16 -4.97 -36.00
CA GLY A 1014 -29.62 -5.69 -37.16
C GLY A 1014 -29.90 -7.18 -37.18
N GLY A 1015 -29.71 -7.78 -38.36
CA GLY A 1015 -30.00 -9.20 -38.61
C GLY A 1015 -29.02 -10.16 -37.93
N THR A 1016 -29.33 -11.47 -37.97
CA THR A 1016 -28.49 -12.52 -37.37
C THR A 1016 -27.10 -12.65 -38.01
N SER A 1017 -26.88 -12.05 -39.19
CA SER A 1017 -25.57 -12.04 -39.86
C SER A 1017 -24.61 -11.01 -39.29
N VAL A 1018 -25.08 -10.02 -38.52
CA VAL A 1018 -24.27 -8.94 -37.95
C VAL A 1018 -24.22 -8.98 -36.42
N VAL A 1019 -25.29 -9.48 -35.78
CA VAL A 1019 -25.34 -9.89 -34.37
C VAL A 1019 -25.98 -11.26 -34.29
N ASP A 1020 -25.20 -12.31 -34.03
CA ASP A 1020 -25.64 -13.71 -34.04
C ASP A 1020 -26.81 -13.95 -33.06
N GLY A 1021 -27.64 -14.95 -33.34
CA GLY A 1021 -28.68 -15.41 -32.41
C GLY A 1021 -28.12 -15.95 -31.09
N LYS A 1022 -26.86 -16.43 -31.07
CA LYS A 1022 -26.16 -16.79 -29.83
C LYS A 1022 -25.97 -15.57 -28.93
N VAL A 1023 -25.47 -14.47 -29.48
CA VAL A 1023 -25.26 -13.21 -28.74
C VAL A 1023 -26.58 -12.70 -28.17
N ALA A 1024 -27.65 -12.66 -28.99
CA ALA A 1024 -28.98 -12.29 -28.53
C ALA A 1024 -29.57 -13.24 -27.47
N SER A 1025 -29.08 -14.48 -27.38
CA SER A 1025 -29.49 -15.40 -26.32
C SER A 1025 -28.72 -15.17 -25.03
N GLN A 1026 -27.42 -14.88 -25.12
CA GLN A 1026 -26.58 -14.50 -23.97
C GLN A 1026 -27.03 -13.17 -23.35
N LEU A 1027 -27.50 -12.22 -24.16
CA LEU A 1027 -28.02 -10.94 -23.66
C LEU A 1027 -29.22 -11.11 -22.71
N ARG A 1028 -29.91 -12.27 -22.70
CA ARG A 1028 -31.01 -12.53 -21.77
C ARG A 1028 -30.55 -12.72 -20.33
N ASP A 1029 -29.27 -12.98 -20.13
CA ASP A 1029 -28.70 -13.15 -18.80
C ASP A 1029 -28.42 -11.79 -18.12
N PHE A 1030 -28.61 -10.68 -18.85
CA PHE A 1030 -28.30 -9.30 -18.42
C PHE A 1030 -29.54 -8.41 -18.27
N THR A 1031 -30.76 -8.98 -18.35
CA THR A 1031 -32.01 -8.26 -18.13
C THR A 1031 -33.10 -9.25 -17.74
N ASP A 1032 -33.90 -8.89 -16.75
CA ASP A 1032 -35.14 -9.62 -16.42
C ASP A 1032 -36.28 -9.31 -17.42
N GLY A 1033 -36.07 -8.30 -18.27
CA GLY A 1033 -36.99 -7.87 -19.29
C GLY A 1033 -36.86 -8.59 -20.63
N ALA A 1034 -37.37 -7.96 -21.69
CA ALA A 1034 -37.36 -8.56 -23.02
C ALA A 1034 -36.03 -8.28 -23.74
N VAL A 1035 -35.50 -9.30 -24.42
CA VAL A 1035 -34.46 -9.10 -25.45
C VAL A 1035 -35.13 -9.20 -26.82
N THR A 1036 -35.37 -8.05 -27.45
CA THR A 1036 -36.07 -7.98 -28.75
C THR A 1036 -35.10 -7.60 -29.86
N ARG A 1037 -35.38 -8.05 -31.09
CA ARG A 1037 -34.54 -7.79 -32.25
C ARG A 1037 -35.29 -6.95 -33.26
N VAL A 1038 -34.65 -5.86 -33.70
CA VAL A 1038 -35.14 -4.98 -34.76
C VAL A 1038 -34.23 -5.16 -35.98
N SER A 1039 -34.76 -5.75 -37.05
CA SER A 1039 -33.98 -6.06 -38.26
C SER A 1039 -34.83 -6.10 -39.52
N GLY A 1040 -34.27 -5.68 -40.66
CA GLY A 1040 -34.84 -5.84 -41.99
C GLY A 1040 -34.05 -6.81 -42.88
N THR A 1041 -34.53 -7.01 -44.11
CA THR A 1041 -33.84 -7.86 -45.11
C THR A 1041 -32.54 -7.25 -45.64
N ASP A 1042 -32.37 -5.95 -45.48
CA ASP A 1042 -31.17 -5.18 -45.76
C ASP A 1042 -31.14 -3.94 -44.85
N ARG A 1043 -30.06 -3.17 -44.89
CA ARG A 1043 -29.87 -1.95 -44.07
C ARG A 1043 -30.96 -0.89 -44.24
N TYR A 1044 -31.58 -0.80 -45.42
CA TYR A 1044 -32.66 0.15 -45.69
C TYR A 1044 -33.96 -0.30 -45.03
N ALA A 1045 -34.24 -1.60 -45.11
CA ALA A 1045 -35.35 -2.22 -44.41
C ALA A 1045 -35.16 -2.20 -42.88
N THR A 1046 -33.93 -2.35 -42.37
CA THR A 1046 -33.66 -2.20 -40.93
C THR A 1046 -33.93 -0.78 -40.46
N ALA A 1047 -33.40 0.25 -41.14
CA ALA A 1047 -33.68 1.65 -40.80
C ALA A 1047 -35.19 1.97 -40.87
N ALA A 1048 -35.90 1.46 -41.90
CA ALA A 1048 -37.35 1.57 -41.98
C ALA A 1048 -38.08 0.86 -40.83
N THR A 1049 -37.52 -0.23 -40.29
CA THR A 1049 -38.09 -0.95 -39.14
C THR A 1049 -37.81 -0.21 -37.84
N ILE A 1050 -36.59 0.31 -37.63
CA ILE A 1050 -36.25 1.17 -36.49
C ILE A 1050 -37.18 2.38 -36.44
N SER A 1051 -37.49 2.98 -37.59
CA SER A 1051 -38.41 4.13 -37.66
C SER A 1051 -39.84 3.84 -37.16
N GLN A 1052 -40.22 2.57 -36.97
CA GLN A 1052 -41.55 2.22 -36.44
C GLN A 1052 -41.72 2.58 -34.96
N ALA A 1053 -40.63 2.90 -34.26
CA ALA A 1053 -40.70 3.49 -32.92
C ALA A 1053 -41.35 4.90 -32.93
N TYR A 1054 -41.37 5.57 -34.09
CA TYR A 1054 -42.00 6.88 -34.26
C TYR A 1054 -43.40 6.75 -34.85
N ASP A 1055 -44.33 7.56 -34.33
CA ASP A 1055 -45.72 7.64 -34.79
C ASP A 1055 -45.84 8.24 -36.20
N ALA A 1056 -47.05 8.18 -36.78
CA ALA A 1056 -47.35 8.86 -38.05
C ALA A 1056 -47.53 10.37 -37.85
N GLY A 1057 -47.14 11.18 -38.83
CA GLY A 1057 -47.22 12.64 -38.83
C GLY A 1057 -46.04 13.32 -38.12
N VAL A 1058 -44.83 12.77 -38.24
CA VAL A 1058 -43.61 13.38 -37.66
C VAL A 1058 -43.31 14.72 -38.33
N ASP A 1059 -42.71 15.66 -37.60
CA ASP A 1059 -42.34 16.95 -38.22
C ASP A 1059 -41.16 16.79 -39.18
N MET A 1060 -40.18 15.96 -38.81
CA MET A 1060 -38.93 15.85 -39.56
C MET A 1060 -38.48 14.41 -39.75
N VAL A 1061 -37.91 14.13 -40.92
CA VAL A 1061 -37.16 12.90 -41.20
C VAL A 1061 -35.79 13.27 -41.75
N TYR A 1062 -34.74 12.72 -41.15
CA TYR A 1062 -33.37 12.84 -41.67
C TYR A 1062 -33.08 11.70 -42.63
N VAL A 1063 -32.50 12.00 -43.78
CA VAL A 1063 -32.19 11.01 -44.82
C VAL A 1063 -30.71 11.05 -45.17
N ALA A 1064 -30.03 9.92 -44.97
CA ALA A 1064 -28.62 9.74 -45.31
C ALA A 1064 -28.43 8.61 -46.33
N THR A 1065 -27.27 8.57 -47.00
CA THR A 1065 -26.90 7.41 -47.85
C THR A 1065 -26.54 6.20 -46.99
N GLY A 1066 -27.02 5.01 -47.36
CA GLY A 1066 -26.66 3.76 -46.69
C GLY A 1066 -25.36 3.11 -47.19
N ALA A 1067 -24.59 3.78 -48.06
CA ALA A 1067 -23.41 3.22 -48.72
C ALA A 1067 -22.06 3.68 -48.11
N ASP A 1068 -21.90 4.97 -47.82
CA ASP A 1068 -20.75 5.59 -47.15
C ASP A 1068 -21.32 6.72 -46.30
N PHE A 1069 -21.36 6.56 -44.98
CA PHE A 1069 -22.26 7.29 -44.08
C PHE A 1069 -21.59 8.19 -43.02
N PRO A 1070 -20.46 8.87 -43.31
CA PRO A 1070 -19.86 9.78 -42.33
C PRO A 1070 -20.79 10.98 -42.03
N ASP A 1071 -21.58 11.41 -43.02
CA ASP A 1071 -22.58 12.49 -42.87
C ASP A 1071 -23.75 12.08 -41.96
N ALA A 1072 -23.97 10.77 -41.80
CA ALA A 1072 -25.05 10.24 -40.97
C ALA A 1072 -24.69 10.25 -39.47
N LEU A 1073 -23.42 10.39 -39.09
CA LEU A 1073 -22.99 10.37 -37.68
C LEU A 1073 -23.41 11.65 -36.96
N ALA A 1074 -22.97 12.79 -37.47
CA ALA A 1074 -23.39 14.10 -36.99
C ALA A 1074 -24.90 14.29 -37.14
N GLY A 1075 -25.46 13.76 -38.23
CA GLY A 1075 -26.90 13.76 -38.46
C GLY A 1075 -27.70 12.88 -37.50
N ALA A 1076 -27.15 11.76 -37.02
CA ALA A 1076 -27.83 10.89 -36.06
C ALA A 1076 -27.90 11.52 -34.67
N ALA A 1077 -26.83 12.18 -34.22
CA ALA A 1077 -26.87 12.97 -32.98
C ALA A 1077 -27.93 14.09 -33.07
N ARG A 1078 -27.95 14.84 -34.18
CA ARG A 1078 -28.96 15.89 -34.38
C ARG A 1078 -30.37 15.34 -34.48
N ALA A 1079 -30.55 14.19 -35.14
CA ALA A 1079 -31.84 13.53 -35.23
C ALA A 1079 -32.32 13.02 -33.86
N GLY A 1080 -31.43 12.51 -33.01
CA GLY A 1080 -31.74 12.16 -31.62
C GLY A 1080 -32.20 13.38 -30.82
N ALA A 1081 -31.43 14.47 -30.87
CA ALA A 1081 -31.74 15.73 -30.18
C ALA A 1081 -33.02 16.44 -30.67
N THR A 1082 -33.56 16.04 -31.82
CA THR A 1082 -34.82 16.58 -32.37
C THR A 1082 -35.93 15.53 -32.41
N GLU A 1083 -35.72 14.38 -31.74
CA GLU A 1083 -36.65 13.25 -31.70
C GLU A 1083 -37.12 12.80 -33.09
N ALA A 1084 -36.24 12.86 -34.09
CA ALA A 1084 -36.56 12.61 -35.49
C ALA A 1084 -35.96 11.27 -35.99
N PRO A 1085 -36.68 10.50 -36.82
CA PRO A 1085 -36.16 9.28 -37.42
C PRO A 1085 -35.07 9.55 -38.48
N VAL A 1086 -34.06 8.67 -38.51
CA VAL A 1086 -33.07 8.59 -39.59
C VAL A 1086 -33.43 7.44 -40.55
N LEU A 1087 -33.61 7.77 -41.83
CA LEU A 1087 -33.83 6.81 -42.90
C LEU A 1087 -32.65 6.76 -43.88
N LEU A 1088 -32.44 5.59 -44.49
CA LEU A 1088 -31.34 5.37 -45.43
C LEU A 1088 -31.84 5.28 -46.87
N VAL A 1089 -31.09 5.86 -47.81
CA VAL A 1089 -31.31 5.77 -49.27
C VAL A 1089 -30.07 5.26 -50.00
N GLN A 1090 -30.24 4.90 -51.27
CA GLN A 1090 -29.09 4.77 -52.17
C GLN A 1090 -28.82 6.11 -52.85
N THR A 1091 -27.60 6.27 -53.36
CA THR A 1091 -27.18 7.51 -54.01
C THR A 1091 -28.10 7.94 -55.14
N ASP A 1092 -28.61 7.01 -55.94
CA ASP A 1092 -29.37 7.28 -57.16
C ASP A 1092 -30.85 6.81 -57.10
N ARG A 1093 -31.32 6.27 -55.97
CA ARG A 1093 -32.70 5.78 -55.82
C ARG A 1093 -33.16 5.70 -54.37
N VAL A 1094 -34.44 5.96 -54.13
CA VAL A 1094 -35.08 5.64 -52.85
C VAL A 1094 -35.46 4.15 -52.82
N PRO A 1095 -34.99 3.35 -51.83
CA PRO A 1095 -35.41 1.96 -51.65
C PRO A 1095 -36.91 1.84 -51.36
N ALA A 1096 -37.53 0.71 -51.71
CA ALA A 1096 -38.96 0.51 -51.51
C ALA A 1096 -39.36 0.53 -50.03
N ALA A 1097 -38.51 -0.01 -49.15
CA ALA A 1097 -38.72 0.04 -47.71
C ALA A 1097 -38.70 1.49 -47.17
N THR A 1098 -37.77 2.31 -47.65
CA THR A 1098 -37.67 3.73 -47.29
C THR A 1098 -38.90 4.51 -47.74
N ARG A 1099 -39.40 4.29 -48.97
CA ARG A 1099 -40.68 4.89 -49.43
C ARG A 1099 -41.85 4.51 -48.52
N ALA A 1100 -41.98 3.23 -48.19
CA ALA A 1100 -43.05 2.76 -47.32
C ALA A 1100 -42.95 3.35 -45.90
N ALA A 1101 -41.74 3.56 -45.39
CA ALA A 1101 -41.52 4.25 -44.11
C ALA A 1101 -41.93 5.72 -44.20
N LEU A 1102 -41.55 6.44 -45.26
CA LEU A 1102 -41.95 7.83 -45.48
C LEU A 1102 -43.46 7.99 -45.64
N ASP A 1103 -44.13 7.12 -46.41
CA ASP A 1103 -45.59 7.08 -46.55
C ASP A 1103 -46.29 6.92 -45.18
N ARG A 1104 -45.71 6.13 -44.29
CA ARG A 1104 -46.24 5.88 -42.94
C ARG A 1104 -45.97 7.05 -42.00
N LEU A 1105 -44.75 7.58 -42.02
CA LEU A 1105 -44.31 8.67 -41.15
C LEU A 1105 -44.95 10.01 -41.53
N ASP A 1106 -45.37 10.18 -42.79
CA ASP A 1106 -46.04 11.38 -43.32
C ASP A 1106 -45.36 12.70 -42.89
N PRO A 1107 -44.06 12.90 -43.20
CA PRO A 1107 -43.28 13.99 -42.62
C PRO A 1107 -43.60 15.36 -43.23
N THR A 1108 -43.62 16.44 -42.44
CA THR A 1108 -43.75 17.79 -43.02
C THR A 1108 -42.45 18.25 -43.69
N ARG A 1109 -41.29 17.81 -43.19
CA ARG A 1109 -39.96 18.15 -43.69
C ARG A 1109 -39.04 16.94 -43.81
N VAL A 1110 -38.27 16.91 -44.89
CA VAL A 1110 -37.22 15.91 -45.14
C VAL A 1110 -35.86 16.61 -45.22
N VAL A 1111 -34.91 16.22 -44.37
CA VAL A 1111 -33.56 16.79 -44.33
C VAL A 1111 -32.57 15.80 -44.91
N LEU A 1112 -31.97 16.14 -46.05
CA LEU A 1112 -30.94 15.34 -46.69
C LEU A 1112 -29.58 15.64 -46.04
N LEU A 1113 -28.93 14.60 -45.55
CA LEU A 1113 -27.59 14.64 -44.97
C LEU A 1113 -26.58 14.23 -46.05
N GLY A 1114 -25.75 15.19 -46.45
CA GLY A 1114 -24.70 14.99 -47.45
C GLY A 1114 -24.99 15.60 -48.82
N GLY A 1115 -23.93 15.75 -49.61
CA GLY A 1115 -23.95 16.40 -50.92
C GLY A 1115 -24.66 15.59 -52.02
N THR A 1116 -24.72 16.16 -53.23
CA THR A 1116 -25.35 15.50 -54.40
C THR A 1116 -24.63 14.24 -54.87
N THR A 1117 -23.38 14.04 -54.43
CA THR A 1117 -22.60 12.82 -54.64
C THR A 1117 -22.98 11.70 -53.68
N ALA A 1118 -23.48 12.04 -52.48
CA ALA A 1118 -23.98 11.09 -51.49
C ALA A 1118 -25.45 10.72 -51.77
N ILE A 1119 -26.28 11.73 -52.03
CA ILE A 1119 -27.71 11.62 -52.36
C ILE A 1119 -28.00 12.51 -53.59
N SER A 1120 -28.30 11.91 -54.74
CA SER A 1120 -28.47 12.63 -56.00
C SER A 1120 -29.61 13.65 -55.98
N ALA A 1121 -29.59 14.56 -56.96
CA ALA A 1121 -30.68 15.49 -57.18
C ALA A 1121 -32.00 14.77 -57.52
N ASP A 1122 -31.93 13.64 -58.24
CA ASP A 1122 -33.10 12.84 -58.59
C ASP A 1122 -33.77 12.22 -57.35
N VAL A 1123 -32.96 11.73 -56.40
CA VAL A 1123 -33.47 11.24 -55.10
C VAL A 1123 -34.10 12.38 -54.30
N ALA A 1124 -33.49 13.57 -54.31
CA ALA A 1124 -34.06 14.74 -53.63
C ALA A 1124 -35.41 15.17 -54.23
N ILE A 1125 -35.56 15.08 -55.56
CA ILE A 1125 -36.81 15.35 -56.25
C ILE A 1125 -37.86 14.31 -55.88
N GLU A 1126 -37.50 13.01 -55.84
CA GLU A 1126 -38.40 11.94 -55.41
C GLU A 1126 -38.87 12.13 -53.96
N LEU A 1127 -37.98 12.56 -53.06
CA LEU A 1127 -38.33 12.78 -51.64
C LEU A 1127 -39.22 14.01 -51.41
N ALA A 1128 -39.29 14.94 -52.36
CA ALA A 1128 -40.15 16.13 -52.27
C ALA A 1128 -41.65 15.80 -52.38
N ASP A 1129 -42.00 14.58 -52.81
CA ASP A 1129 -43.38 14.08 -52.79
C ASP A 1129 -43.89 13.79 -51.37
N TYR A 1130 -42.99 13.65 -50.39
CA TYR A 1130 -43.34 13.27 -49.01
C TYR A 1130 -43.32 14.45 -48.04
N GLY A 1131 -42.56 15.52 -48.33
CA GLY A 1131 -42.43 16.68 -47.45
C GLY A 1131 -41.50 17.74 -48.03
N ALA A 1132 -41.37 18.88 -47.36
CA ALA A 1132 -40.47 19.94 -47.80
C ALA A 1132 -39.01 19.48 -47.68
N VAL A 1133 -38.30 19.37 -48.81
CA VAL A 1133 -36.91 18.90 -48.83
C VAL A 1133 -35.93 20.05 -48.59
N SER A 1134 -35.07 19.88 -47.58
CA SER A 1134 -33.90 20.71 -47.32
C SER A 1134 -32.65 19.84 -47.30
N ARG A 1135 -31.47 20.41 -47.57
CA ARG A 1135 -30.21 19.65 -47.61
C ARG A 1135 -29.18 20.34 -46.74
N GLN A 1136 -28.62 19.59 -45.78
CA GLN A 1136 -27.45 19.96 -45.00
C GLN A 1136 -26.24 19.24 -45.59
N ALA A 1137 -25.34 20.00 -46.21
CA ALA A 1137 -24.19 19.44 -46.92
C ALA A 1137 -23.03 20.42 -47.04
N GLY A 1138 -21.82 19.89 -46.84
CA GLY A 1138 -20.56 20.54 -47.15
C GLY A 1138 -19.88 19.96 -48.39
N VAL A 1139 -18.69 20.49 -48.71
CA VAL A 1139 -17.83 19.96 -49.80
C VAL A 1139 -17.23 18.59 -49.47
N ASP A 1140 -17.17 18.24 -48.19
CA ASP A 1140 -16.75 16.95 -47.64
C ASP A 1140 -17.51 16.64 -46.34
N ARG A 1141 -17.17 15.53 -45.68
CA ARG A 1141 -17.82 15.05 -44.45
C ARG A 1141 -17.63 15.98 -43.25
N TYR A 1142 -16.50 16.69 -43.18
CA TYR A 1142 -16.18 17.60 -42.08
C TYR A 1142 -17.02 18.87 -42.21
N ALA A 1143 -17.08 19.43 -43.43
CA ALA A 1143 -17.94 20.57 -43.72
C ALA A 1143 -19.44 20.22 -43.62
N THR A 1144 -19.83 18.96 -43.84
CA THR A 1144 -21.21 18.51 -43.62
C THR A 1144 -21.54 18.43 -42.14
N ALA A 1145 -20.64 17.87 -41.30
CA ALA A 1145 -20.80 17.89 -39.84
C ALA A 1145 -20.92 19.32 -39.29
N ALA A 1146 -20.03 20.23 -39.72
CA ALA A 1146 -20.10 21.64 -39.37
C ALA A 1146 -21.39 22.33 -39.87
N ALA A 1147 -21.91 21.97 -41.05
CA ALA A 1147 -23.18 22.50 -41.53
C ALA A 1147 -24.37 22.01 -40.68
N ILE A 1148 -24.33 20.77 -40.20
CA ILE A 1148 -25.36 20.21 -39.31
C ILE A 1148 -25.33 20.92 -37.95
N SER A 1149 -24.14 21.23 -37.42
CA SER A 1149 -24.01 21.92 -36.13
C SER A 1149 -24.43 23.39 -36.14
N THR A 1150 -24.63 24.01 -37.32
CA THR A 1150 -25.16 25.39 -37.38
C THR A 1150 -26.58 25.55 -36.84
N ASP A 1151 -27.28 24.43 -36.59
CA ASP A 1151 -28.56 24.43 -35.90
C ASP A 1151 -28.42 24.67 -34.37
N TYR A 1152 -27.19 24.69 -33.82
CA TYR A 1152 -26.88 25.03 -32.43
C TYR A 1152 -26.34 26.47 -32.31
N ASP A 1153 -26.81 27.20 -31.30
CA ASP A 1153 -26.30 28.53 -30.94
C ASP A 1153 -24.87 28.44 -30.36
N ALA A 1154 -24.22 29.59 -30.14
CA ALA A 1154 -22.93 29.67 -29.44
C ALA A 1154 -23.13 29.49 -27.92
N GLY A 1155 -22.09 29.05 -27.21
CA GLY A 1155 -22.09 28.78 -25.78
C GLY A 1155 -22.75 27.45 -25.41
N VAL A 1156 -22.54 26.40 -26.20
CA VAL A 1156 -23.05 25.05 -25.86
C VAL A 1156 -22.31 24.48 -24.65
N SER A 1157 -22.96 23.68 -23.81
CA SER A 1157 -22.29 23.06 -22.66
C SER A 1157 -21.21 22.07 -23.10
N VAL A 1158 -21.50 21.26 -24.12
CA VAL A 1158 -20.56 20.25 -24.61
C VAL A 1158 -20.62 20.13 -26.13
N ALA A 1159 -19.46 19.87 -26.76
CA ALA A 1159 -19.35 19.45 -28.15
C ALA A 1159 -18.55 18.15 -28.27
N PHE A 1160 -19.02 17.19 -29.05
CA PHE A 1160 -18.32 15.92 -29.22
C PHE A 1160 -17.46 15.92 -30.48
N VAL A 1161 -16.23 15.42 -30.38
CA VAL A 1161 -15.29 15.30 -31.49
C VAL A 1161 -14.94 13.84 -31.74
N ALA A 1162 -15.17 13.38 -32.98
CA ALA A 1162 -14.81 12.03 -33.39
C ALA A 1162 -14.05 12.00 -34.72
N THR A 1163 -13.36 10.90 -34.99
CA THR A 1163 -12.68 10.72 -36.27
C THR A 1163 -13.67 10.56 -37.43
N GLY A 1164 -13.39 11.21 -38.56
CA GLY A 1164 -14.21 11.09 -39.77
C GLY A 1164 -13.88 9.87 -40.65
N LEU A 1165 -13.01 8.96 -40.23
CA LEU A 1165 -12.48 7.85 -41.06
C LEU A 1165 -12.99 6.46 -40.66
N ASP A 1166 -12.62 5.95 -39.48
CA ASP A 1166 -13.14 4.70 -38.89
C ASP A 1166 -13.74 5.05 -37.52
N PHE A 1167 -15.07 5.06 -37.45
CA PHE A 1167 -15.81 5.79 -36.41
C PHE A 1167 -16.73 4.91 -35.55
N PRO A 1168 -16.31 3.72 -35.07
CA PRO A 1168 -17.13 2.91 -34.19
C PRO A 1168 -17.47 3.64 -32.89
N ASP A 1169 -16.54 4.44 -32.38
CA ASP A 1169 -16.69 5.22 -31.14
C ASP A 1169 -17.73 6.35 -31.31
N ALA A 1170 -17.83 6.93 -32.51
CA ALA A 1170 -18.81 7.96 -32.83
C ALA A 1170 -20.26 7.46 -32.81
N LEU A 1171 -20.50 6.15 -32.87
CA LEU A 1171 -21.86 5.60 -32.88
C LEU A 1171 -22.49 5.61 -31.49
N ALA A 1172 -21.75 5.14 -30.48
CA ALA A 1172 -22.15 5.25 -29.09
C ALA A 1172 -22.18 6.73 -28.67
N GLY A 1173 -21.18 7.50 -29.10
CA GLY A 1173 -21.12 8.93 -28.84
C GLY A 1173 -22.25 9.74 -29.49
N ALA A 1174 -22.76 9.34 -30.66
CA ALA A 1174 -23.91 10.01 -31.28
C ALA A 1174 -25.22 9.78 -30.50
N ALA A 1175 -25.38 8.63 -29.84
CA ALA A 1175 -26.52 8.39 -28.94
C ALA A 1175 -26.44 9.30 -27.71
N ARG A 1176 -25.26 9.40 -27.09
CA ARG A 1176 -25.02 10.32 -25.96
C ARG A 1176 -25.23 11.77 -26.37
N ALA A 1177 -24.59 12.22 -27.45
CA ALA A 1177 -24.72 13.57 -27.98
C ALA A 1177 -26.17 13.93 -28.33
N GLY A 1178 -26.94 12.98 -28.87
CA GLY A 1178 -28.37 13.17 -29.11
C GLY A 1178 -29.17 13.35 -27.82
N HIS A 1179 -28.85 12.58 -26.78
CA HIS A 1179 -29.52 12.65 -25.48
C HIS A 1179 -29.24 13.96 -24.73
N VAL A 1180 -28.01 14.47 -24.78
CA VAL A 1180 -27.62 15.74 -24.12
C VAL A 1180 -27.74 16.97 -25.05
N GLU A 1181 -28.44 16.83 -26.17
CA GLU A 1181 -28.66 17.89 -27.16
C GLU A 1181 -27.36 18.59 -27.64
N ALA A 1182 -26.31 17.83 -27.95
CA ALA A 1182 -24.99 18.35 -28.30
C ALA A 1182 -24.59 18.06 -29.77
N PRO A 1183 -23.77 18.93 -30.41
CA PRO A 1183 -23.24 18.68 -31.74
C PRO A 1183 -22.14 17.60 -31.73
N VAL A 1184 -22.08 16.80 -32.80
CA VAL A 1184 -20.94 15.92 -33.11
C VAL A 1184 -20.18 16.49 -34.30
N LEU A 1185 -18.93 16.85 -34.09
CA LEU A 1185 -17.99 17.33 -35.11
C LEU A 1185 -16.97 16.26 -35.48
N LEU A 1186 -16.49 16.33 -36.72
CA LEU A 1186 -15.56 15.33 -37.26
C LEU A 1186 -14.18 15.93 -37.49
N VAL A 1187 -13.14 15.16 -37.14
CA VAL A 1187 -11.73 15.50 -37.37
C VAL A 1187 -11.01 14.42 -38.18
N LYS A 1188 -9.83 14.75 -38.72
CA LYS A 1188 -8.90 13.73 -39.22
C LYS A 1188 -8.08 13.22 -38.03
N PRO A 1189 -7.60 11.96 -38.04
CA PRO A 1189 -6.86 11.42 -36.91
C PRO A 1189 -5.71 12.29 -36.40
N GLY A 1190 -4.97 12.98 -37.28
CA GLY A 1190 -3.85 13.85 -36.87
C GLY A 1190 -4.02 15.34 -37.17
N GLN A 1191 -5.23 15.81 -37.50
CA GLN A 1191 -5.44 17.23 -37.83
C GLN A 1191 -6.90 17.65 -37.72
N ILE A 1192 -7.16 18.83 -37.16
CA ILE A 1192 -8.47 19.50 -37.24
C ILE A 1192 -8.64 20.15 -38.62
N PRO A 1193 -9.66 19.77 -39.42
CA PRO A 1193 -10.00 20.51 -40.64
C PRO A 1193 -10.39 21.95 -40.31
N ALA A 1194 -9.98 22.93 -41.13
CA ALA A 1194 -10.23 24.36 -40.86
C ALA A 1194 -11.73 24.70 -40.66
N VAL A 1195 -12.62 23.95 -41.33
CA VAL A 1195 -14.09 24.10 -41.17
C VAL A 1195 -14.58 23.56 -39.83
N THR A 1196 -13.94 22.54 -39.27
CA THR A 1196 -14.24 22.01 -37.93
C THR A 1196 -13.70 22.94 -36.86
N LEU A 1197 -12.49 23.48 -37.06
CA LEU A 1197 -11.89 24.44 -36.13
C LEU A 1197 -12.74 25.71 -36.00
N ALA A 1198 -13.10 26.33 -37.12
CA ALA A 1198 -13.94 27.53 -37.13
C ALA A 1198 -15.32 27.29 -36.52
N GLU A 1199 -15.82 26.05 -36.56
CA GLU A 1199 -17.10 25.70 -35.97
C GLU A 1199 -16.99 25.44 -34.46
N LEU A 1200 -15.90 24.83 -33.99
CA LEU A 1200 -15.60 24.76 -32.54
C LEU A 1200 -15.45 26.16 -31.94
N GLU A 1201 -14.75 27.07 -32.62
CA GLU A 1201 -14.63 28.48 -32.25
C GLU A 1201 -15.99 29.20 -32.21
N ARG A 1202 -16.90 28.89 -33.15
CA ARG A 1202 -18.25 29.49 -33.17
C ARG A 1202 -19.15 28.93 -32.07
N LEU A 1203 -19.02 27.64 -31.76
CA LEU A 1203 -19.86 26.97 -30.77
C LEU A 1203 -19.50 27.38 -29.35
N GLU A 1204 -18.27 27.85 -29.10
CA GLU A 1204 -17.80 28.30 -27.78
C GLU A 1204 -18.15 27.29 -26.69
N ALA A 1205 -17.89 26.00 -26.95
CA ALA A 1205 -18.31 24.93 -26.06
C ALA A 1205 -17.54 24.99 -24.73
N ALA A 1206 -18.23 24.83 -23.59
CA ALA A 1206 -17.57 24.74 -22.28
C ALA A 1206 -16.65 23.51 -22.21
N GLU A 1207 -17.14 22.38 -22.69
CA GLU A 1207 -16.37 21.13 -22.81
C GLU A 1207 -16.34 20.63 -24.27
N VAL A 1208 -15.20 20.06 -24.67
CA VAL A 1208 -15.06 19.30 -25.91
C VAL A 1208 -14.66 17.85 -25.60
N VAL A 1209 -15.59 16.92 -25.79
CA VAL A 1209 -15.36 15.49 -25.54
C VAL A 1209 -14.82 14.79 -26.78
N ILE A 1210 -13.60 14.25 -26.68
CA ILE A 1210 -12.99 13.43 -27.72
C ILE A 1210 -13.43 11.97 -27.58
N LEU A 1211 -14.01 11.43 -28.65
CA LEU A 1211 -14.48 10.06 -28.72
C LEU A 1211 -13.44 9.16 -29.40
N GLY A 1212 -12.90 8.21 -28.63
CA GLY A 1212 -11.92 7.23 -29.08
C GLY A 1212 -10.48 7.54 -28.67
N GLY A 1213 -9.61 6.55 -28.77
CA GLY A 1213 -8.20 6.68 -28.38
C GLY A 1213 -7.34 7.50 -29.33
N THR A 1214 -6.07 7.67 -28.99
CA THR A 1214 -5.09 8.49 -29.76
C THR A 1214 -4.85 8.01 -31.19
N GLY A 1215 -5.15 6.75 -31.51
CA GLY A 1215 -5.14 6.24 -32.88
C GLY A 1215 -6.33 6.71 -33.74
N ALA A 1216 -7.45 7.08 -33.11
CA ALA A 1216 -8.65 7.61 -33.77
C ALA A 1216 -8.58 9.13 -33.89
N VAL A 1217 -8.25 9.82 -32.80
CA VAL A 1217 -8.02 11.27 -32.69
C VAL A 1217 -6.75 11.48 -31.89
N SER A 1218 -5.69 11.99 -32.52
CA SER A 1218 -4.34 12.05 -31.94
C SER A 1218 -4.22 13.09 -30.83
N LYS A 1219 -3.15 12.97 -30.05
CA LYS A 1219 -2.83 13.93 -28.99
C LYS A 1219 -2.59 15.33 -29.56
N GLU A 1220 -2.02 15.45 -30.76
CA GLU A 1220 -1.84 16.76 -31.41
C GLU A 1220 -3.17 17.43 -31.78
N VAL A 1221 -4.22 16.65 -32.03
CA VAL A 1221 -5.58 17.20 -32.26
C VAL A 1221 -6.20 17.64 -30.93
N GLU A 1222 -6.02 16.86 -29.87
CA GLU A 1222 -6.46 17.21 -28.51
C GLU A 1222 -5.82 18.52 -28.03
N GLU A 1223 -4.50 18.65 -28.17
CA GLU A 1223 -3.75 19.88 -27.84
C GLU A 1223 -4.24 21.09 -28.67
N GLN A 1224 -4.61 20.88 -29.94
CA GLN A 1224 -5.17 21.95 -30.79
C GLN A 1224 -6.57 22.38 -30.36
N ILE A 1225 -7.38 21.47 -29.79
CA ILE A 1225 -8.70 21.79 -29.25
C ILE A 1225 -8.53 22.55 -27.93
N ALA A 1226 -7.67 22.09 -27.03
CA ALA A 1226 -7.41 22.73 -25.75
C ALA A 1226 -6.82 24.15 -25.91
N ALA A 1227 -6.08 24.39 -26.99
CA ALA A 1227 -5.50 25.68 -27.33
C ALA A 1227 -6.48 26.65 -28.04
N LEU A 1228 -7.76 26.30 -28.20
CA LEU A 1228 -8.77 27.21 -28.73
C LEU A 1228 -8.97 28.39 -27.77
N ASP A 1229 -8.92 29.61 -28.32
CA ASP A 1229 -9.19 30.84 -27.58
C ASP A 1229 -10.47 31.48 -28.12
N TYR A 1230 -11.51 31.49 -27.31
CA TYR A 1230 -12.81 32.08 -27.65
C TYR A 1230 -12.85 33.61 -27.45
N THR A 1231 -11.77 34.22 -26.91
CA THR A 1231 -11.75 35.66 -26.55
C THR A 1231 -11.24 36.62 -27.63
N GLY A 1232 -10.60 36.12 -28.70
CA GLY A 1232 -10.31 36.85 -29.95
C GLY A 1232 -9.10 37.79 -29.97
#